data_AF-A0A5B7D2W1-F1
#
_entry.id   AF-A0A5B7D2W1-F1
#
_cell.length_a   1.000
_cell.length_b   1.000
_cell.length_c   1.000
_cell.angle_alpha   90.00
_cell.angle_beta   90.00
_cell.angle_gamma   90.00
#
_symmetry.space_group_name_H-M   'P 1'
#
loop_
_entity.id
_entity.type
_entity.pdbx_description
1 polymer ?
#
loop_
_entity_poly.entity_id
_entity_poly.type
_entity_poly.pdbx_seq_one_letter_code
_entity_poly.pdbx_strand_id
1 'polypeptide(L)'
;MALHVPRAPGFSSMLKDGARHFSGLEEAVFRNISACKEFSKTLKTAYGPQGRNKMVINHLEKLFVTNDAATIIKELEIEHPAAKLMVLASQMQEQEMGDGTNWVIIFAGALLEAAEDLIRMGLTPTDVAEGYQLAVNKALELLPSLQCWEVTDPRNLEQVTKALRTTIMSKQFGNEDFLAKLVANACISILPEKTTFNVDNVRICKILGSGIHKSEVVQGLGSFRGHIQARCFHVSPLISAAQKVAMSHLDPGSVMPYDKLQANLEVVKKRLNRPLTLSEKVLYSHLDNPANQDIVRGESYLKLRPDRVAMQDATAQMAMLQFISSGLPRVAVPSTIHCDHLIQAQIDGPKDLKRAIDINKEVYNFLATAGAKYGVGFWKPGSGIIHQIILENYAFPGLLMIGTDSHTPNGGGLGGLCIGVGGADAVDVMADIPWELKCPKVIGVKLTGELSGWTSPKDIILKVAGILTVKGGTGAIVEYTGPGVDSISCTGMATICNMGAEIGATTSVFPFNSRMKDYLEATNRKDIAALAEQNASMLTPDEDAPYDRVIEINLSELEPHINGPFTPDLAHPVNKANSLKISHRFMVTSQVGDAAREKGWPLEVKAGLIGSCTNSSYEDMGRCASIVKEAMKHGLKAKSLFHITPGSEQIRATIERDDIAKTLREFGGTVLANACGPCIGQWDRQDVKKGEKNTIVTSYNRNFIGRNDANPATHAFVTSPELVTAMALAGRLDFDPRTDSLVGSDGKEFKLSDPFAAELPPRGFDPGEDTYQDGGIIDREV
;
A
#
# COMPACT_ATOMS: atom_id res chain seq x y z
N MET A 1 -7.63 -32.87 -68.92
CA MET A 1 -8.87 -32.87 -68.11
C MET A 1 -8.73 -33.93 -67.04
N ALA A 2 -9.31 -33.66 -65.86
CA ALA A 2 -9.26 -34.42 -64.61
C ALA A 2 -7.99 -34.20 -63.78
N LEU A 3 -8.05 -33.90 -62.47
CA LEU A 3 -9.17 -33.68 -61.55
C LEU A 3 -8.62 -32.81 -60.40
N HIS A 4 -9.43 -31.85 -59.93
CA HIS A 4 -9.08 -30.95 -58.82
C HIS A 4 -9.02 -31.74 -57.52
N VAL A 5 -7.82 -31.84 -56.93
CA VAL A 5 -7.63 -32.38 -55.59
C VAL A 5 -8.22 -31.38 -54.58
N PRO A 6 -9.07 -31.79 -53.62
CA PRO A 6 -9.53 -30.88 -52.57
C PRO A 6 -8.34 -30.47 -51.71
N ARG A 7 -8.18 -29.17 -51.45
CA ARG A 7 -7.22 -28.69 -50.44
C ARG A 7 -7.73 -29.07 -49.05
N ALA A 8 -6.81 -29.43 -48.18
CA ALA A 8 -7.07 -29.77 -46.78
C ALA A 8 -7.87 -28.67 -46.07
N PRO A 9 -8.69 -29.01 -45.06
CA PRO A 9 -9.44 -28.04 -44.28
C PRO A 9 -8.48 -26.99 -43.69
N GLY A 10 -8.76 -25.71 -43.91
CA GLY A 10 -7.91 -24.61 -43.42
C GLY A 10 -7.89 -24.58 -41.89
N PHE A 11 -6.80 -24.05 -41.31
CA PHE A 11 -6.54 -23.95 -39.87
C PHE A 11 -7.74 -23.47 -39.01
N SER A 12 -8.62 -22.65 -39.59
CA SER A 12 -9.85 -22.17 -38.93
C SER A 12 -10.91 -23.25 -38.67
N SER A 13 -10.94 -24.35 -39.43
CA SER A 13 -11.88 -25.46 -39.18
C SER A 13 -11.37 -26.45 -38.14
N MET A 14 -10.18 -26.22 -37.57
CA MET A 14 -9.61 -27.01 -36.46
C MET A 14 -9.86 -26.38 -35.09
N LEU A 15 -10.50 -25.20 -35.01
CA LEU A 15 -10.81 -24.50 -33.76
C LEU A 15 -12.30 -24.62 -33.42
N LYS A 16 -12.63 -24.66 -32.12
CA LYS A 16 -14.02 -24.72 -31.63
C LYS A 16 -14.75 -23.40 -31.87
N ASP A 17 -16.07 -23.47 -32.10
CA ASP A 17 -16.95 -22.29 -32.18
C ASP A 17 -16.81 -21.43 -30.91
N GLY A 18 -16.35 -20.18 -31.10
CA GLY A 18 -16.04 -19.22 -30.02
C GLY A 18 -14.56 -18.80 -29.93
N ALA A 19 -13.65 -19.40 -30.71
CA ALA A 19 -12.27 -18.92 -30.79
C ALA A 19 -12.21 -17.52 -31.44
N ARG A 20 -11.80 -16.49 -30.69
CA ARG A 20 -11.52 -15.17 -31.25
C ARG A 20 -10.25 -15.22 -32.09
N HIS A 21 -10.42 -15.00 -33.38
CA HIS A 21 -9.33 -14.77 -34.31
C HIS A 21 -9.34 -13.28 -34.66
N PHE A 22 -8.41 -12.49 -34.11
CA PHE A 22 -8.13 -11.17 -34.67
C PHE A 22 -7.03 -11.36 -35.71
N SER A 23 -7.27 -10.90 -36.93
CA SER A 23 -6.23 -10.80 -37.96
C SER A 23 -6.31 -9.42 -38.60
N GLY A 24 -5.19 -8.70 -38.68
CA GLY A 24 -5.05 -7.50 -39.51
C GLY A 24 -4.85 -6.17 -38.77
N LEU A 25 -4.97 -5.10 -39.54
CA LEU A 25 -4.68 -3.67 -39.25
C LEU A 25 -5.09 -3.19 -37.85
N GLU A 26 -6.14 -3.74 -37.24
CA GLU A 26 -6.64 -3.35 -35.92
C GLU A 26 -5.66 -3.65 -34.78
N GLU A 27 -4.94 -4.79 -34.82
CA GLU A 27 -3.93 -5.12 -33.80
C GLU A 27 -2.76 -4.13 -33.85
N ALA A 28 -2.37 -3.71 -35.07
CA ALA A 28 -1.33 -2.71 -35.26
C ALA A 28 -1.76 -1.33 -34.73
N VAL A 29 -3.04 -0.95 -34.90
CA VAL A 29 -3.59 0.30 -34.36
C VAL A 29 -3.58 0.29 -32.84
N PHE A 30 -4.05 -0.78 -32.18
CA PHE A 30 -4.02 -0.88 -30.72
C PHE A 30 -2.60 -0.89 -30.16
N ARG A 31 -1.67 -1.58 -30.82
CA ARG A 31 -0.24 -1.57 -30.42
C ARG A 31 0.36 -0.16 -30.54
N ASN A 32 0.05 0.57 -31.60
CA ASN A 32 0.51 1.95 -31.80
C ASN A 32 -0.06 2.88 -30.73
N ILE A 33 -1.36 2.78 -30.43
CA ILE A 33 -2.01 3.55 -29.36
C ILE A 33 -1.36 3.24 -28.01
N SER A 34 -1.14 1.97 -27.67
CA SER A 34 -0.52 1.57 -26.41
C SER A 34 0.89 2.14 -26.25
N ALA A 35 1.71 2.08 -27.31
CA ALA A 35 3.07 2.65 -27.27
C ALA A 35 3.04 4.16 -27.01
N CYS A 36 2.13 4.89 -27.64
CA CYS A 36 1.95 6.33 -27.40
C CYS A 36 1.43 6.64 -25.99
N LYS A 37 0.54 5.81 -25.44
CA LYS A 37 0.04 5.94 -24.06
C LYS A 37 1.14 5.73 -23.03
N GLU A 38 1.96 4.69 -23.18
CA GLU A 38 3.09 4.43 -22.29
C GLU A 38 4.13 5.56 -22.35
N PHE A 39 4.41 6.05 -23.55
CA PHE A 39 5.30 7.19 -23.73
C PHE A 39 4.76 8.46 -23.04
N SER A 40 3.48 8.79 -23.24
CA SER A 40 2.82 9.92 -22.56
C SER A 40 2.82 9.76 -21.03
N LYS A 41 2.52 8.56 -20.52
CA LYS A 41 2.54 8.24 -19.09
C LYS A 41 3.93 8.43 -18.48
N THR A 42 4.98 8.13 -19.24
CA THR A 42 6.37 8.34 -18.82
C THR A 42 6.67 9.80 -18.58
N LEU A 43 6.09 10.72 -19.35
CA LEU A 43 6.32 12.17 -19.19
C LEU A 43 5.30 12.86 -18.28
N LYS A 44 4.15 12.23 -18.00
CA LYS A 44 3.05 12.79 -17.21
C LYS A 44 3.46 13.34 -15.85
N THR A 45 4.37 12.69 -15.15
CA THR A 45 4.79 13.14 -13.81
C THR A 45 5.68 14.39 -13.82
N ALA A 46 6.16 14.83 -14.99
CA ALA A 46 6.94 16.05 -15.16
C ALA A 46 6.07 17.25 -15.57
N TYR A 47 4.74 17.10 -15.65
CA TYR A 47 3.84 18.13 -16.14
C TYR A 47 3.19 18.97 -15.04
N GLY A 48 3.02 20.26 -15.32
CA GLY A 48 2.35 21.22 -14.45
C GLY A 48 3.28 21.90 -13.43
N PRO A 49 2.75 22.82 -12.62
CA PRO A 49 3.53 23.61 -11.65
C PRO A 49 4.13 22.78 -10.51
N GLN A 50 3.63 21.55 -10.30
CA GLN A 50 4.18 20.55 -9.38
C GLN A 50 4.86 19.39 -10.14
N GLY A 51 5.21 19.59 -11.41
CA GLY A 51 5.91 18.61 -12.23
C GLY A 51 7.25 18.22 -11.60
N ARG A 52 7.45 16.92 -11.42
CA ARG A 52 8.66 16.37 -10.81
C ARG A 52 9.81 16.37 -11.82
N ASN A 53 11.00 16.76 -11.37
CA ASN A 53 12.22 16.55 -12.15
C ASN A 53 12.46 15.05 -12.34
N LYS A 54 12.80 14.66 -13.56
CA LYS A 54 13.17 13.29 -13.92
C LYS A 54 14.67 13.21 -14.05
N MET A 55 15.20 12.13 -13.50
CA MET A 55 16.57 11.71 -13.76
C MET A 55 16.56 10.88 -15.05
N VAL A 56 17.32 11.33 -16.05
CA VAL A 56 17.51 10.64 -17.31
C VAL A 56 18.98 10.22 -17.38
N ILE A 57 19.20 8.93 -17.57
CA ILE A 57 20.51 8.36 -17.84
C ILE A 57 20.49 7.96 -19.31
N ASN A 58 21.33 8.61 -20.12
CA ASN A 58 21.39 8.30 -21.54
C ASN A 58 22.24 7.07 -21.83
N HIS A 59 22.31 6.64 -23.10
CA HIS A 59 23.10 5.49 -23.55
C HIS A 59 24.62 5.66 -23.35
N LEU A 60 25.09 6.86 -22.99
CA LEU A 60 26.48 7.18 -22.65
C LEU A 60 26.72 7.26 -21.13
N GLU A 61 25.78 6.75 -20.31
CA GLU A 61 25.79 6.79 -18.84
C GLU A 61 25.84 8.21 -18.25
N LYS A 62 25.53 9.23 -19.07
CA LYS A 62 25.52 10.61 -18.62
C LYS A 62 24.18 10.92 -17.98
N LEU A 63 24.25 11.41 -16.74
CA LEU A 63 23.09 11.71 -15.91
C LEU A 63 22.68 13.17 -16.08
N PHE A 64 21.39 13.37 -16.34
CA PHE A 64 20.75 14.68 -16.40
C PHE A 64 19.49 14.68 -15.55
N VAL A 65 19.23 15.80 -14.87
CA VAL A 65 18.00 15.99 -14.09
C VAL A 65 17.22 17.12 -14.75
N THR A 66 16.03 16.80 -15.26
CA THR A 66 15.20 17.75 -15.99
C THR A 66 13.72 17.39 -15.89
N ASN A 67 12.84 18.39 -15.83
CA ASN A 67 11.39 18.22 -16.01
C ASN A 67 10.93 18.60 -17.43
N ASP A 68 11.85 19.03 -18.29
CA ASP A 68 11.57 19.42 -19.66
C ASP A 68 11.51 18.18 -20.58
N ALA A 69 10.34 17.94 -21.18
CA ALA A 69 10.14 16.80 -22.06
C ALA A 69 11.03 16.85 -23.30
N ALA A 70 11.33 18.02 -23.84
CA ALA A 70 12.21 18.12 -25.02
C ALA A 70 13.61 17.55 -24.72
N THR A 71 14.18 17.93 -23.58
CA THR A 71 15.45 17.38 -23.10
C THR A 71 15.35 15.87 -22.85
N ILE A 72 14.27 15.41 -22.20
CA ILE A 72 14.06 13.98 -21.91
C ILE A 72 13.99 13.17 -23.21
N ILE A 73 13.23 13.65 -24.19
CA ILE A 73 13.00 12.97 -25.48
C ILE A 73 14.28 12.86 -26.29
N LYS A 74 15.10 13.91 -26.29
CA LYS A 74 16.37 13.93 -27.01
C LYS A 74 17.32 12.83 -26.52
N GLU A 75 17.25 12.49 -25.24
CA GLU A 75 18.11 11.47 -24.63
C GLU A 75 17.52 10.05 -24.67
N LEU A 76 16.20 9.89 -24.84
CA LEU A 76 15.50 8.60 -24.83
C LEU A 76 15.48 7.84 -26.18
N GLU A 77 15.98 8.42 -27.26
CA GLU A 77 16.13 7.78 -28.60
C GLU A 77 14.90 6.94 -29.05
N ILE A 78 13.75 7.58 -29.16
CA ILE A 78 12.48 6.89 -29.44
C ILE A 78 12.41 6.37 -30.88
N GLU A 79 12.36 5.05 -31.04
CA GLU A 79 12.32 4.40 -32.36
C GLU A 79 10.90 4.13 -32.89
N HIS A 80 9.89 4.02 -32.00
CA HIS A 80 8.54 3.61 -32.42
C HIS A 80 7.89 4.66 -33.35
N PRO A 81 7.44 4.31 -34.59
CA PRO A 81 7.00 5.29 -35.59
C PRO A 81 5.87 6.21 -35.12
N ALA A 82 4.86 5.67 -34.43
CA ALA A 82 3.73 6.46 -33.93
C ALA A 82 4.14 7.42 -32.79
N ALA A 83 5.06 7.00 -31.91
CA ALA A 83 5.55 7.85 -30.82
C ALA A 83 6.49 8.94 -31.38
N LYS A 84 7.23 8.64 -32.46
CA LYS A 84 8.07 9.61 -33.17
C LYS A 84 7.27 10.78 -33.76
N LEU A 85 6.02 10.56 -34.17
CA LEU A 85 5.13 11.66 -34.58
C LEU A 85 4.80 12.61 -33.43
N MET A 86 4.60 12.10 -32.21
CA MET A 86 4.41 12.94 -31.01
C MET A 86 5.68 13.72 -30.65
N VAL A 87 6.86 13.11 -30.84
CA VAL A 87 8.16 13.77 -30.68
C VAL A 87 8.31 14.94 -31.64
N LEU A 88 8.01 14.72 -32.93
CA LEU A 88 8.07 15.78 -33.94
C LEU A 88 7.11 16.93 -33.62
N ALA A 89 5.87 16.63 -33.21
CA ALA A 89 4.91 17.65 -32.78
C ALA A 89 5.43 18.46 -31.57
N SER A 90 6.05 17.80 -30.59
CA SER A 90 6.67 18.47 -29.44
C SER A 90 7.87 19.34 -29.84
N GLN A 91 8.69 18.91 -30.81
CA GLN A 91 9.82 19.69 -31.32
C GLN A 91 9.36 20.94 -32.07
N MET A 92 8.29 20.84 -32.87
CA MET A 92 7.69 22.00 -33.53
C MET A 92 7.16 23.01 -32.51
N GLN A 93 6.49 22.55 -31.46
CA GLN A 93 6.04 23.40 -30.35
C GLN A 93 7.20 24.12 -29.67
N GLU A 94 8.33 23.44 -29.43
CA GLU A 94 9.53 24.05 -28.86
C GLU A 94 10.13 25.11 -29.80
N GLN A 95 10.18 24.85 -31.10
CA GLN A 95 10.74 25.79 -32.08
C GLN A 95 9.88 27.04 -32.27
N GLU A 96 8.55 26.89 -32.30
CA GLU A 96 7.63 28.00 -32.56
C GLU A 96 7.32 28.80 -31.29
N MET A 97 7.11 28.12 -30.16
CA MET A 97 6.60 28.72 -28.93
C MET A 97 7.58 28.66 -27.75
N GLY A 98 8.61 27.81 -27.79
CA GLY A 98 9.63 27.68 -26.74
C GLY A 98 9.15 27.06 -25.42
N ASP A 99 7.87 26.68 -25.30
CA ASP A 99 7.27 26.10 -24.10
C ASP A 99 6.05 25.24 -24.43
N GLY A 100 5.57 24.45 -23.47
CA GLY A 100 4.38 23.58 -23.65
C GLY A 100 4.66 22.24 -24.33
N THR A 101 5.93 21.85 -24.45
CA THR A 101 6.39 20.56 -24.99
C THR A 101 5.75 19.37 -24.25
N ASN A 102 5.74 19.42 -22.91
CA ASN A 102 5.09 18.41 -22.07
C ASN A 102 3.58 18.29 -22.34
N TRP A 103 2.90 19.42 -22.58
CA TRP A 103 1.45 19.44 -22.80
C TRP A 103 1.08 18.72 -24.10
N VAL A 104 1.80 18.99 -25.20
CA VAL A 104 1.53 18.38 -26.51
C VAL A 104 1.53 16.86 -26.42
N ILE A 105 2.50 16.28 -25.71
CA ILE A 105 2.64 14.82 -25.60
C ILE A 105 1.56 14.22 -24.71
N ILE A 106 1.27 14.88 -23.59
CA ILE A 106 0.24 14.41 -22.65
C ILE A 106 -1.14 14.49 -23.27
N PHE A 107 -1.43 15.60 -23.94
CA PHE A 107 -2.69 15.83 -24.61
C PHE A 107 -2.91 14.83 -25.76
N ALA A 108 -1.89 14.61 -26.59
CA ALA A 108 -1.94 13.58 -27.64
C ALA A 108 -2.15 12.16 -27.07
N GLY A 109 -1.49 11.81 -25.97
CA GLY A 109 -1.68 10.51 -25.31
C GLY A 109 -3.09 10.32 -24.74
N ALA A 110 -3.68 11.37 -24.17
CA ALA A 110 -5.05 11.34 -23.65
C ALA A 110 -6.10 11.22 -24.77
N LEU A 111 -5.90 11.91 -25.91
CA LEU A 111 -6.75 11.75 -27.09
C LEU A 111 -6.68 10.32 -27.62
N LEU A 112 -5.48 9.73 -27.71
CA LEU A 112 -5.33 8.34 -28.17
C LEU A 112 -5.94 7.32 -27.20
N GLU A 113 -5.91 7.59 -25.89
CA GLU A 113 -6.59 6.76 -24.89
C GLU A 113 -8.12 6.79 -25.08
N ALA A 114 -8.71 7.97 -25.26
CA ALA A 114 -10.14 8.09 -25.55
C ALA A 114 -10.53 7.48 -26.91
N ALA A 115 -9.65 7.59 -27.92
CA ALA A 115 -9.83 6.95 -29.21
C ALA A 115 -9.83 5.42 -29.11
N GLU A 116 -9.02 4.84 -28.22
CA GLU A 116 -8.99 3.39 -27.99
C GLU A 116 -10.36 2.84 -27.57
N ASP A 117 -11.04 3.51 -26.64
CA ASP A 117 -12.37 3.12 -26.17
C ASP A 117 -13.41 3.21 -27.29
N LEU A 118 -13.37 4.27 -28.09
CA LEU A 118 -14.26 4.44 -29.24
C LEU A 118 -14.04 3.36 -30.32
N ILE A 119 -12.77 3.00 -30.59
CA ILE A 119 -12.44 1.94 -31.54
C ILE A 119 -12.90 0.58 -30.99
N ARG A 120 -12.75 0.33 -29.68
CA ARG A 120 -13.28 -0.89 -29.01
C ARG A 120 -14.81 -0.98 -29.07
N MET A 121 -15.50 0.16 -29.14
CA MET A 121 -16.95 0.25 -29.34
C MET A 121 -17.37 0.09 -30.82
N GLY A 122 -16.42 -0.04 -31.75
CA GLY A 122 -16.67 -0.33 -33.16
C GLY A 122 -16.61 0.87 -34.10
N LEU A 123 -16.12 2.04 -33.66
CA LEU A 123 -15.88 3.18 -34.55
C LEU A 123 -14.59 2.98 -35.37
N THR A 124 -14.57 3.43 -36.62
CA THR A 124 -13.34 3.35 -37.43
C THR A 124 -12.34 4.45 -37.05
N PRO A 125 -11.02 4.22 -37.19
CA PRO A 125 -10.02 5.26 -36.92
C PRO A 125 -10.23 6.55 -37.74
N THR A 126 -10.79 6.44 -38.95
CA THR A 126 -11.12 7.58 -39.81
C THR A 126 -12.21 8.45 -39.19
N ASP A 127 -13.30 7.83 -38.70
CA ASP A 127 -14.42 8.54 -38.07
C ASP A 127 -13.96 9.29 -36.81
N VAL A 128 -13.08 8.66 -36.02
CA VAL A 128 -12.49 9.28 -34.82
C VAL A 128 -11.62 10.48 -35.20
N ALA A 129 -10.80 10.37 -36.26
CA ALA A 129 -9.96 11.45 -36.74
C ALA A 129 -10.78 12.64 -37.27
N GLU A 130 -11.85 12.37 -38.03
CA GLU A 130 -12.78 13.42 -38.50
C GLU A 130 -13.47 14.13 -37.32
N GLY A 131 -13.89 13.37 -36.30
CA GLY A 131 -14.45 13.92 -35.07
C GLY A 131 -13.49 14.88 -34.35
N TYR A 132 -12.21 14.52 -34.26
CA TYR A 132 -11.18 15.41 -33.69
C TYR A 132 -10.92 16.63 -34.56
N GLN A 133 -10.96 16.52 -35.89
CA GLN A 133 -10.79 17.68 -36.77
C GLN A 133 -11.95 18.69 -36.60
N LEU A 134 -13.18 18.21 -36.44
CA LEU A 134 -14.33 19.07 -36.14
C LEU A 134 -14.17 19.77 -34.78
N ALA A 135 -13.69 19.06 -33.76
CA ALA A 135 -13.41 19.63 -32.46
C ALA A 135 -12.33 20.74 -32.52
N VAL A 136 -11.27 20.53 -33.30
CA VAL A 136 -10.22 21.55 -33.53
C VAL A 136 -10.79 22.79 -34.19
N ASN A 137 -11.58 22.64 -35.25
CA ASN A 137 -12.19 23.78 -35.94
C ASN A 137 -13.07 24.59 -34.97
N LYS A 138 -13.85 23.92 -34.12
CA LYS A 138 -14.68 24.59 -33.12
C LYS A 138 -13.85 25.25 -32.01
N ALA A 139 -12.77 24.61 -31.57
CA ALA A 139 -11.87 25.18 -30.59
C ALA A 139 -11.23 26.47 -31.10
N LEU A 140 -10.75 26.50 -32.35
CA LEU A 140 -10.17 27.71 -32.97
C LEU A 140 -11.19 28.85 -33.11
N GLU A 141 -12.47 28.54 -33.30
CA GLU A 141 -13.55 29.54 -33.29
C GLU A 141 -13.78 30.14 -31.89
N LEU A 142 -13.69 29.30 -30.85
CA LEU A 142 -13.99 29.69 -29.47
C LEU A 142 -12.81 30.35 -28.76
N LEU A 143 -11.57 29.95 -29.03
CA LEU A 143 -10.38 30.42 -28.31
C LEU A 143 -10.24 31.96 -28.28
N PRO A 144 -10.49 32.72 -29.37
CA PRO A 144 -10.47 34.18 -29.33
C PRO A 144 -11.47 34.78 -28.34
N SER A 145 -12.63 34.13 -28.14
CA SER A 145 -13.65 34.59 -27.18
C SER A 145 -13.23 34.39 -25.72
N LEU A 146 -12.26 33.52 -25.46
CA LEU A 146 -11.72 33.22 -24.14
C LEU A 146 -10.52 34.10 -23.76
N GLN A 147 -10.11 35.02 -24.64
CA GLN A 147 -9.03 35.95 -24.38
C GLN A 147 -9.42 36.95 -23.28
N CYS A 148 -8.87 36.78 -22.08
CA CYS A 148 -9.15 37.69 -20.95
C CYS A 148 -8.27 38.95 -20.95
N TRP A 149 -7.12 38.92 -21.63
CA TRP A 149 -6.13 40.00 -21.60
C TRP A 149 -5.11 39.86 -22.75
N GLU A 150 -4.65 40.98 -23.31
CA GLU A 150 -3.67 41.06 -24.41
C GLU A 150 -2.50 41.98 -24.06
N VAL A 151 -1.31 41.68 -24.57
CA VAL A 151 -0.16 42.59 -24.55
C VAL A 151 -0.24 43.47 -25.79
N THR A 152 -0.52 44.76 -25.62
CA THR A 152 -0.62 45.71 -26.75
C THR A 152 0.70 46.42 -27.04
N ASP A 153 1.55 46.59 -26.01
CA ASP A 153 2.88 47.18 -26.15
C ASP A 153 3.96 46.26 -25.57
N PRO A 154 4.79 45.61 -26.41
CA PRO A 154 5.86 44.72 -25.97
C PRO A 154 7.05 45.45 -25.32
N ARG A 155 7.05 46.79 -25.24
CA ARG A 155 8.04 47.59 -24.50
C ARG A 155 7.55 48.03 -23.12
N ASN A 156 6.26 47.82 -22.83
CA ASN A 156 5.70 48.19 -21.53
C ASN A 156 6.04 47.14 -20.47
N LEU A 157 6.83 47.55 -19.48
CA LEU A 157 7.32 46.65 -18.42
C LEU A 157 6.19 45.96 -17.66
N GLU A 158 5.12 46.66 -17.30
CA GLU A 158 4.02 46.09 -16.52
C GLU A 158 3.22 45.06 -17.33
N GLN A 159 2.93 45.37 -18.60
CA GLN A 159 2.23 44.43 -19.48
C GLN A 159 3.08 43.17 -19.72
N VAL A 160 4.35 43.34 -20.12
CA VAL A 160 5.25 42.22 -20.39
C VAL A 160 5.50 41.38 -19.12
N THR A 161 5.64 42.02 -17.96
CA THR A 161 5.75 41.31 -16.66
C THR A 161 4.52 40.45 -16.39
N LYS A 162 3.31 40.99 -16.61
CA LYS A 162 2.06 40.25 -16.40
C LYS A 162 1.94 39.05 -17.34
N ALA A 163 2.40 39.18 -18.59
CA ALA A 163 2.45 38.08 -19.55
C ALA A 163 3.48 37.02 -19.14
N LEU A 164 4.72 37.42 -18.82
CA LEU A 164 5.80 36.49 -18.45
C LEU A 164 5.56 35.79 -17.10
N ARG A 165 4.78 36.40 -16.21
CA ARG A 165 4.40 35.80 -14.94
C ARG A 165 3.74 34.44 -15.12
N THR A 166 2.89 34.26 -16.13
CA THR A 166 2.18 32.99 -16.35
C THR A 166 3.14 31.86 -16.72
N THR A 167 4.11 32.14 -17.58
CA THR A 167 5.16 31.18 -17.99
C THR A 167 6.18 30.92 -16.87
N ILE A 168 6.54 31.92 -16.06
CA ILE A 168 7.50 31.74 -14.98
C ILE A 168 6.87 31.01 -13.79
N MET A 169 5.59 31.24 -13.51
CA MET A 169 4.84 30.56 -12.45
C MET A 169 4.82 29.03 -12.63
N SER A 170 4.83 28.54 -13.88
CA SER A 170 4.88 27.10 -14.15
C SER A 170 6.26 26.47 -13.87
N LYS A 171 7.33 27.27 -13.81
CA LYS A 171 8.72 26.81 -13.65
C LYS A 171 9.37 27.20 -12.32
N GLN A 172 8.95 28.31 -11.70
CA GLN A 172 9.54 28.90 -10.48
C GLN A 172 8.45 29.45 -9.54
N PHE A 173 7.56 28.55 -9.10
CA PHE A 173 6.46 28.87 -8.18
C PHE A 173 6.98 29.45 -6.84
N GLY A 174 6.37 30.55 -6.40
CA GLY A 174 6.76 31.33 -5.21
C GLY A 174 7.77 32.45 -5.50
N ASN A 175 8.41 32.46 -6.68
CA ASN A 175 9.38 33.48 -7.09
C ASN A 175 8.94 34.24 -8.35
N GLU A 176 7.77 33.95 -8.90
CA GLU A 176 7.33 34.44 -10.20
C GLU A 176 7.22 35.96 -10.27
N ASP A 177 6.75 36.61 -9.21
CA ASP A 177 6.56 38.07 -9.20
C ASP A 177 7.89 38.83 -9.20
N PHE A 178 8.93 38.25 -8.61
CA PHE A 178 10.28 38.80 -8.59
C PHE A 178 11.00 38.52 -9.92
N LEU A 179 10.98 37.25 -10.37
CA LEU A 179 11.67 36.82 -11.58
C LEU A 179 11.03 37.41 -12.84
N ALA A 180 9.70 37.53 -12.92
CA ALA A 180 9.02 38.10 -14.08
C ALA A 180 9.44 39.56 -14.33
N LYS A 181 9.64 40.35 -13.27
CA LYS A 181 10.12 41.74 -13.40
C LYS A 181 11.55 41.79 -13.92
N LEU A 182 12.44 40.93 -13.42
CA LEU A 182 13.83 40.87 -13.87
C LEU A 182 13.93 40.40 -15.33
N VAL A 183 13.20 39.34 -15.69
CA VAL A 183 13.17 38.81 -17.06
C VAL A 183 12.54 39.82 -18.02
N ALA A 184 11.45 40.48 -17.64
CA ALA A 184 10.83 41.52 -18.46
C ALA A 184 11.80 42.69 -18.72
N ASN A 185 12.52 43.16 -17.69
CA ASN A 185 13.54 44.21 -17.84
C ASN A 185 14.66 43.78 -18.80
N ALA A 186 15.16 42.54 -18.69
CA ALA A 186 16.19 42.02 -19.58
C ALA A 186 15.69 41.92 -21.03
N CYS A 187 14.50 41.34 -21.24
CA CYS A 187 13.90 41.18 -22.57
C CYS A 187 13.60 42.52 -23.25
N ILE A 188 13.07 43.51 -22.51
CA ILE A 188 12.80 44.85 -23.05
C ILE A 188 14.12 45.56 -23.43
N SER A 189 15.18 45.39 -22.63
CA SER A 189 16.46 46.05 -22.87
C SER A 189 17.19 45.57 -24.15
N ILE A 190 16.87 44.37 -24.62
CA ILE A 190 17.47 43.78 -25.83
C ILE A 190 16.50 43.75 -27.01
N LEU A 191 15.25 44.19 -26.84
CA LEU A 191 14.21 44.10 -27.86
C LEU A 191 14.57 45.00 -29.05
N PRO A 192 14.92 44.43 -30.22
CA PRO A 192 15.36 45.22 -31.35
C PRO A 192 14.20 45.95 -32.03
N GLU A 193 14.47 47.07 -32.70
CA GLU A 193 13.45 47.87 -33.39
C GLU A 193 12.89 47.23 -34.68
N LYS A 194 13.65 46.33 -35.33
CA LYS A 194 13.31 45.80 -36.68
C LYS A 194 13.67 44.34 -36.95
N THR A 195 14.27 43.60 -36.00
CA THR A 195 14.80 42.24 -36.25
C THR A 195 14.19 41.19 -35.31
N THR A 196 14.52 39.92 -35.51
CA THR A 196 14.11 38.81 -34.64
C THR A 196 14.77 38.89 -33.26
N PHE A 197 13.98 38.64 -32.23
CA PHE A 197 14.43 38.57 -30.83
C PHE A 197 15.37 37.37 -30.66
N ASN A 198 16.62 37.62 -30.26
CA ASN A 198 17.58 36.56 -29.98
C ASN A 198 17.84 36.44 -28.47
N VAL A 199 17.49 35.27 -27.91
CA VAL A 199 17.61 34.95 -26.48
C VAL A 199 19.08 34.89 -26.04
N ASP A 200 20.02 34.58 -26.95
CA ASP A 200 21.46 34.49 -26.65
C ASP A 200 22.09 35.83 -26.21
N ASN A 201 21.37 36.94 -26.43
CA ASN A 201 21.78 38.26 -25.97
C ASN A 201 21.59 38.46 -24.45
N VAL A 202 20.88 37.55 -23.77
CA VAL A 202 20.78 37.51 -22.30
C VAL A 202 21.71 36.45 -21.76
N ARG A 203 22.70 36.86 -20.94
CA ARG A 203 23.60 35.92 -20.25
C ARG A 203 23.29 35.85 -18.77
N ILE A 204 23.27 34.63 -18.23
CA ILE A 204 23.07 34.37 -16.81
C ILE A 204 24.42 34.05 -16.17
N CYS A 205 24.83 34.83 -15.17
CA CYS A 205 26.02 34.56 -14.37
C CYS A 205 25.60 34.12 -12.95
N LYS A 206 26.01 32.92 -12.52
CA LYS A 206 25.71 32.40 -11.18
C LYS A 206 26.84 32.76 -10.21
N ILE A 207 26.52 33.45 -9.12
CA ILE A 207 27.45 33.78 -8.04
C ILE A 207 27.23 32.81 -6.88
N LEU A 208 28.26 32.03 -6.53
CA LEU A 208 28.20 31.02 -5.45
C LEU A 208 27.98 31.67 -4.08
N GLY A 209 27.05 31.13 -3.28
CA GLY A 209 26.72 31.62 -1.94
C GLY A 209 25.65 32.72 -1.86
N SER A 210 25.12 33.18 -3.00
CA SER A 210 24.03 34.16 -3.07
C SER A 210 22.67 33.49 -3.29
N GLY A 211 21.61 34.05 -2.69
CA GLY A 211 20.23 33.57 -2.87
C GLY A 211 19.51 34.23 -4.04
N ILE A 212 18.41 33.66 -4.51
CA ILE A 212 17.68 34.11 -5.71
C ILE A 212 17.22 35.58 -5.63
N HIS A 213 16.80 36.04 -4.45
CA HIS A 213 16.34 37.43 -4.24
C HIS A 213 17.44 38.48 -4.32
N LYS A 214 18.71 38.08 -4.42
CA LYS A 214 19.85 38.98 -4.67
C LYS A 214 20.19 39.09 -6.16
N SER A 215 19.35 38.54 -7.04
CA SER A 215 19.54 38.64 -8.49
C SER A 215 19.19 40.05 -8.96
N GLU A 216 20.04 40.61 -9.81
CA GLU A 216 19.81 41.90 -10.48
C GLU A 216 20.14 41.79 -11.96
N VAL A 217 19.49 42.61 -12.78
CA VAL A 217 19.83 42.74 -14.19
C VAL A 217 20.98 43.73 -14.31
N VAL A 218 22.19 43.23 -14.54
CA VAL A 218 23.35 44.08 -14.81
C VAL A 218 23.41 44.36 -16.30
N GLN A 219 23.22 45.61 -16.67
CA GLN A 219 23.44 46.07 -18.03
C GLN A 219 24.94 46.36 -18.21
N GLY A 220 25.69 45.36 -18.69
CA GLY A 220 27.14 45.43 -18.91
C GLY A 220 27.92 44.32 -18.18
N LEU A 221 29.05 43.88 -18.74
CA LEU A 221 29.79 42.69 -18.31
C LEU A 221 30.72 43.00 -17.09
N GLY A 222 30.63 42.23 -16.01
CA GLY A 222 31.60 42.27 -14.90
C GLY A 222 31.44 41.13 -13.87
N SER A 223 32.52 40.37 -13.62
CA SER A 223 32.58 39.15 -12.78
C SER A 223 33.15 39.46 -11.40
N PHE A 224 32.64 38.84 -10.30
CA PHE A 224 33.39 38.71 -9.03
C PHE A 224 33.04 37.46 -8.20
N ARG A 225 34.08 36.87 -7.57
CA ARG A 225 34.14 35.70 -6.65
C ARG A 225 34.25 36.14 -5.18
N GLY A 226 33.75 35.34 -4.22
CA GLY A 226 34.17 35.40 -2.80
C GLY A 226 33.45 34.44 -1.84
N HIS A 227 34.22 33.59 -1.13
CA HIS A 227 33.83 32.61 -0.10
C HIS A 227 33.63 33.22 1.31
N ILE A 228 32.76 32.64 2.17
CA ILE A 228 32.90 32.64 3.66
C ILE A 228 32.34 31.32 4.28
N GLN A 229 33.08 30.81 5.29
CA GLN A 229 32.91 29.61 6.11
C GLN A 229 31.74 29.64 7.13
N ALA A 230 31.22 28.47 7.48
CA ALA A 230 30.26 28.23 8.57
C ALA A 230 30.96 27.90 9.91
N ARG A 231 30.32 28.23 11.04
CA ARG A 231 30.64 27.72 12.38
C ARG A 231 29.44 26.94 12.93
N CYS A 232 29.65 25.70 13.33
CA CYS A 232 28.69 24.88 14.09
C CYS A 232 28.96 25.01 15.60
N PHE A 233 27.91 25.11 16.40
CA PHE A 233 27.98 24.88 17.84
C PHE A 233 27.60 23.43 18.15
N HIS A 234 28.47 22.74 18.88
CA HIS A 234 28.21 21.43 19.48
C HIS A 234 27.61 21.65 20.87
N VAL A 235 26.50 20.98 21.19
CA VAL A 235 26.00 20.88 22.57
C VAL A 235 26.01 19.40 22.93
N SER A 236 26.84 19.04 23.91
CA SER A 236 26.90 17.70 24.48
C SER A 236 25.88 17.60 25.64
N PRO A 237 25.06 16.53 25.73
CA PRO A 237 24.22 16.32 26.89
C PRO A 237 24.87 15.30 27.83
N LEU A 238 25.44 15.80 28.93
CA LEU A 238 25.51 15.06 30.19
C LEU A 238 24.39 15.61 31.07
N ILE A 239 23.35 14.81 31.30
CA ILE A 239 22.60 14.62 32.56
C ILE A 239 21.33 13.79 32.29
N SER A 240 21.13 12.82 33.18
CA SER A 240 19.95 11.97 33.45
C SER A 240 20.09 10.53 32.97
N ALA A 241 20.57 9.69 33.89
CA ALA A 241 20.40 8.24 33.83
C ALA A 241 18.94 7.90 34.16
N ALA A 242 18.03 8.24 33.24
CA ALA A 242 16.76 7.54 33.13
C ALA A 242 17.04 6.20 32.44
N GLN A 243 16.40 5.13 32.91
CA GLN A 243 16.52 3.79 32.31
C GLN A 243 15.96 3.86 30.88
N LYS A 244 16.84 4.00 29.88
CA LYS A 244 16.46 4.15 28.48
C LYS A 244 15.95 2.81 27.95
N VAL A 245 14.65 2.70 27.70
CA VAL A 245 14.00 1.53 27.09
C VAL A 245 14.24 1.57 25.58
N ALA A 246 14.73 0.48 25.00
CA ALA A 246 14.93 0.38 23.55
C ALA A 246 13.59 0.21 22.82
N MET A 247 13.49 0.68 21.58
CA MET A 247 12.30 0.47 20.73
C MET A 247 12.08 -1.00 20.36
N SER A 248 13.15 -1.80 20.35
CA SER A 248 13.15 -3.23 20.06
C SER A 248 14.44 -3.86 20.60
N HIS A 249 14.39 -5.17 20.91
CA HIS A 249 15.59 -5.97 21.24
C HIS A 249 16.60 -6.01 20.09
N LEU A 250 16.14 -5.80 18.86
CA LEU A 250 16.94 -5.82 17.63
C LEU A 250 17.47 -4.42 17.26
N ASP A 251 17.00 -3.38 17.95
CA ASP A 251 17.41 -1.98 17.77
C ASP A 251 17.88 -1.35 19.10
N PRO A 252 18.85 -1.95 19.83
CA PRO A 252 19.19 -1.53 21.21
C PRO A 252 19.75 -0.09 21.30
N GLY A 253 20.27 0.45 20.20
CA GLY A 253 20.74 1.83 20.12
C GLY A 253 19.61 2.88 19.98
N SER A 254 18.38 2.43 19.73
CA SER A 254 17.24 3.30 19.46
C SER A 254 16.28 3.32 20.64
N VAL A 255 16.09 4.48 21.25
CA VAL A 255 15.36 4.62 22.53
C VAL A 255 13.93 5.07 22.29
N MET A 256 13.00 4.59 23.13
CA MET A 256 11.59 4.98 23.12
C MET A 256 11.40 6.51 23.16
N PRO A 257 10.59 7.10 22.25
CA PRO A 257 10.54 8.55 22.05
C PRO A 257 9.53 9.29 22.96
N TYR A 258 8.92 8.65 23.97
CA TYR A 258 7.77 9.21 24.70
C TYR A 258 7.99 10.61 25.30
N ASP A 259 9.18 10.93 25.82
CA ASP A 259 9.46 12.28 26.33
C ASP A 259 9.33 13.35 25.24
N LYS A 260 9.86 13.06 24.04
CA LYS A 260 9.75 13.93 22.86
C LYS A 260 8.29 14.02 22.40
N LEU A 261 7.59 12.88 22.34
CA LEU A 261 6.20 12.83 21.91
C LEU A 261 5.29 13.61 22.86
N GLN A 262 5.48 13.49 24.17
CA GLN A 262 4.75 14.27 25.17
C GLN A 262 5.00 15.77 24.99
N ALA A 263 6.27 16.18 24.84
CA ALA A 263 6.61 17.59 24.66
C ALA A 263 5.93 18.18 23.40
N ASN A 264 5.95 17.44 22.29
CA ASN A 264 5.28 17.84 21.05
C ASN A 264 3.76 17.91 21.22
N LEU A 265 3.17 16.90 21.88
CA LEU A 265 1.73 16.85 22.11
C LEU A 265 1.24 18.01 22.97
N GLU A 266 1.99 18.41 24.00
CA GLU A 266 1.66 19.58 24.83
C GLU A 266 1.62 20.88 24.02
N VAL A 267 2.52 21.05 23.05
CA VAL A 267 2.49 22.20 22.12
C VAL A 267 1.21 22.18 21.29
N VAL A 268 0.85 21.02 20.73
CA VAL A 268 -0.35 20.90 19.89
C VAL A 268 -1.64 21.07 20.69
N LYS A 269 -1.73 20.48 21.89
CA LYS A 269 -2.89 20.63 22.78
C LYS A 269 -3.17 22.10 23.12
N LYS A 270 -2.13 22.88 23.41
CA LYS A 270 -2.24 24.33 23.67
C LYS A 270 -2.74 25.11 22.45
N ARG A 271 -2.39 24.68 21.23
CA ARG A 271 -2.80 25.34 19.98
C ARG A 271 -4.24 25.01 19.60
N LEU A 272 -4.63 23.72 19.69
CA LEU A 272 -5.93 23.26 19.22
C LEU A 272 -7.05 23.45 20.27
N ASN A 273 -6.71 23.49 21.56
CA ASN A 273 -7.62 23.72 22.68
C ASN A 273 -8.93 22.89 22.61
N ARG A 274 -8.80 21.61 22.26
CA ARG A 274 -9.90 20.63 22.22
C ARG A 274 -9.38 19.23 22.55
N PRO A 275 -10.24 18.29 22.96
CA PRO A 275 -9.89 16.88 23.07
C PRO A 275 -9.37 16.30 21.75
N LEU A 276 -8.41 15.39 21.85
CA LEU A 276 -7.79 14.69 20.73
C LEU A 276 -8.14 13.20 20.74
N THR A 277 -8.43 12.65 19.57
CA THR A 277 -8.53 11.19 19.39
C THR A 277 -7.15 10.56 19.57
N LEU A 278 -7.07 9.24 19.76
CA LEU A 278 -5.80 8.54 19.89
C LEU A 278 -4.93 8.74 18.64
N SER A 279 -5.53 8.57 17.46
CA SER A 279 -4.87 8.77 16.17
C SER A 279 -4.31 10.19 16.04
N GLU A 280 -5.01 11.20 16.53
CA GLU A 280 -4.51 12.57 16.59
C GLU A 280 -3.35 12.74 17.55
N LYS A 281 -3.41 12.13 18.76
CA LYS A 281 -2.30 12.18 19.72
C LYS A 281 -1.03 11.58 19.12
N VAL A 282 -1.14 10.42 18.48
CA VAL A 282 0.01 9.77 17.84
C VAL A 282 0.49 10.59 16.63
N LEU A 283 -0.36 10.97 15.68
CA LEU A 283 0.11 11.76 14.52
C LEU A 283 0.72 13.11 14.93
N TYR A 284 0.04 13.85 15.80
CA TYR A 284 0.44 15.23 16.09
C TYR A 284 1.66 15.32 17.00
N SER A 285 1.91 14.29 17.84
CA SER A 285 3.16 14.19 18.59
C SER A 285 4.39 13.90 17.69
N HIS A 286 4.18 13.37 16.48
CA HIS A 286 5.24 13.08 15.51
C HIS A 286 5.45 14.17 14.46
N LEU A 287 4.85 15.35 14.64
CA LEU A 287 5.07 16.48 13.74
C LEU A 287 6.53 16.96 13.79
N ASP A 288 7.08 17.28 12.61
CA ASP A 288 8.43 17.86 12.48
C ASP A 288 8.49 19.27 13.10
N ASN A 289 7.41 20.06 12.97
CA ASN A 289 7.28 21.39 13.55
C ASN A 289 5.89 21.59 14.22
N PRO A 290 5.67 21.05 15.43
CA PRO A 290 4.36 21.08 16.10
C PRO A 290 3.87 22.49 16.44
N ALA A 291 4.77 23.49 16.50
CA ALA A 291 4.40 24.87 16.81
C ALA A 291 3.73 25.59 15.63
N ASN A 292 4.13 25.27 14.39
CA ASN A 292 3.73 26.02 13.19
C ASN A 292 2.97 25.17 12.16
N GLN A 293 2.90 23.85 12.33
CA GLN A 293 2.16 22.97 11.44
C GLN A 293 0.68 23.38 11.37
N ASP A 294 0.14 23.55 10.17
CA ASP A 294 -1.32 23.66 9.96
C ASP A 294 -1.98 22.29 10.14
N ILE A 295 -3.09 22.24 10.89
CA ILE A 295 -3.75 20.99 11.30
C ILE A 295 -5.25 21.13 11.06
N VAL A 296 -5.66 20.69 9.87
CA VAL A 296 -7.07 20.63 9.45
C VAL A 296 -7.32 19.26 8.82
N ARG A 297 -8.19 18.46 9.46
CA ARG A 297 -8.58 17.12 8.99
C ARG A 297 -9.16 17.20 7.58
N GLY A 298 -8.68 16.33 6.69
CA GLY A 298 -9.12 16.24 5.30
C GLY A 298 -8.57 17.30 4.36
N GLU A 299 -7.73 18.23 4.84
CA GLU A 299 -7.26 19.39 4.06
C GLU A 299 -5.74 19.53 4.10
N SER A 300 -5.19 19.79 5.29
CA SER A 300 -3.76 20.04 5.49
C SER A 300 -2.87 18.82 5.20
N TYR A 301 -1.62 19.04 4.81
CA TYR A 301 -0.58 18.00 4.75
C TYR A 301 0.32 18.12 5.99
N LEU A 302 0.32 17.06 6.80
CA LEU A 302 1.14 16.93 8.00
C LEU A 302 2.55 16.52 7.59
N LYS A 303 3.56 17.24 8.10
CA LYS A 303 4.97 16.84 7.98
C LYS A 303 5.38 16.05 9.20
N LEU A 304 5.61 14.76 9.03
CA LEU A 304 5.77 13.78 10.09
C LEU A 304 7.18 13.20 10.11
N ARG A 305 7.58 12.72 11.29
CA ARG A 305 8.81 11.97 11.52
C ARG A 305 8.47 10.58 12.04
N PRO A 306 8.24 9.59 11.17
CA PRO A 306 8.05 8.20 11.60
C PRO A 306 9.27 7.67 12.36
N ASP A 307 9.04 6.82 13.35
CA ASP A 307 10.09 6.24 14.20
C ASP A 307 10.88 5.16 13.48
N ARG A 308 10.27 4.48 12.50
CA ARG A 308 10.89 3.38 11.75
C ARG A 308 10.22 3.10 10.42
N VAL A 309 10.96 2.35 9.59
CA VAL A 309 10.54 1.87 8.27
C VAL A 309 10.56 0.34 8.22
N ALA A 310 9.57 -0.26 7.58
CA ALA A 310 9.57 -1.69 7.26
C ALA A 310 9.31 -1.92 5.78
N MET A 311 10.04 -2.85 5.16
CA MET A 311 9.91 -3.18 3.75
C MET A 311 9.81 -4.68 3.56
N GLN A 312 9.02 -5.11 2.58
CA GLN A 312 8.94 -6.52 2.16
C GLN A 312 9.67 -6.71 0.84
N ASP A 313 10.21 -7.91 0.57
CA ASP A 313 11.14 -8.19 -0.53
C ASP A 313 10.65 -7.85 -1.95
N ALA A 314 9.34 -7.87 -2.22
CA ALA A 314 8.80 -7.44 -3.51
C ALA A 314 8.84 -5.92 -3.72
N THR A 315 8.79 -5.10 -2.66
CA THR A 315 8.88 -3.63 -2.76
C THR A 315 10.23 -3.06 -2.29
N ALA A 316 10.93 -3.79 -1.41
CA ALA A 316 12.23 -3.43 -0.87
C ALA A 316 13.28 -3.29 -1.98
N GLN A 317 13.19 -4.10 -3.04
CA GLN A 317 14.12 -4.01 -4.17
C GLN A 317 14.17 -2.59 -4.75
N MET A 318 13.01 -2.03 -5.10
CA MET A 318 12.94 -0.70 -5.70
C MET A 318 13.17 0.42 -4.68
N ALA A 319 12.76 0.23 -3.42
CA ALA A 319 13.04 1.19 -2.36
C ALA A 319 14.56 1.29 -2.10
N MET A 320 15.26 0.16 -2.00
CA MET A 320 16.70 0.14 -1.79
C MET A 320 17.48 0.69 -2.99
N LEU A 321 17.06 0.43 -4.24
CA LEU A 321 17.68 1.04 -5.42
C LEU A 321 17.51 2.56 -5.45
N GLN A 322 16.35 3.08 -5.04
CA GLN A 322 16.14 4.52 -4.88
C GLN A 322 16.99 5.09 -3.74
N PHE A 323 17.10 4.38 -2.61
CA PHE A 323 17.98 4.78 -1.51
C PHE A 323 19.46 4.79 -1.92
N ILE A 324 19.93 3.75 -2.61
CA ILE A 324 21.28 3.68 -3.21
C ILE A 324 21.53 4.90 -4.10
N SER A 325 20.55 5.26 -4.93
CA SER A 325 20.65 6.39 -5.86
C SER A 325 20.70 7.75 -5.16
N SER A 326 20.20 7.87 -3.92
CA SER A 326 20.34 9.10 -3.12
C SER A 326 21.79 9.41 -2.75
N GLY A 327 22.68 8.40 -2.81
CA GLY A 327 24.08 8.50 -2.41
C GLY A 327 24.30 8.60 -0.89
N LEU A 328 23.24 8.48 -0.07
CA LEU A 328 23.37 8.51 1.38
C LEU A 328 24.08 7.25 1.90
N PRO A 329 24.94 7.39 2.92
CA PRO A 329 25.77 6.29 3.39
C PRO A 329 24.98 5.27 4.22
N ARG A 330 23.93 5.70 4.93
CA ARG A 330 23.08 4.88 5.81
C ARG A 330 21.71 5.49 6.02
N VAL A 331 20.75 4.65 6.41
CA VAL A 331 19.39 5.07 6.77
C VAL A 331 19.38 5.89 8.07
N ALA A 332 18.44 6.84 8.16
CA ALA A 332 18.31 7.77 9.28
C ALA A 332 17.52 7.21 10.48
N VAL A 333 16.60 6.28 10.22
CA VAL A 333 15.77 5.63 11.24
C VAL A 333 15.90 4.11 11.14
N PRO A 334 15.65 3.36 12.24
CA PRO A 334 15.59 1.90 12.21
C PRO A 334 14.75 1.40 11.04
N SER A 335 15.33 0.52 10.24
CA SER A 335 14.73 0.05 9.00
C SER A 335 14.91 -1.45 8.88
N THR A 336 13.91 -2.16 8.37
CA THR A 336 13.96 -3.62 8.21
C THR A 336 13.44 -4.08 6.85
N ILE A 337 14.06 -5.14 6.31
CA ILE A 337 13.61 -5.87 5.12
C ILE A 337 13.13 -7.26 5.55
N HIS A 338 12.00 -7.71 5.00
CA HIS A 338 11.36 -9.00 5.28
C HIS A 338 11.19 -9.80 3.99
N CYS A 339 11.67 -11.04 3.95
CA CYS A 339 11.63 -11.90 2.75
C CYS A 339 10.48 -12.90 2.77
N ASP A 340 9.29 -12.46 2.36
CA ASP A 340 8.02 -13.19 2.49
C ASP A 340 7.16 -13.24 1.22
N HIS A 341 7.42 -12.42 0.18
CA HIS A 341 6.62 -12.40 -1.06
C HIS A 341 7.15 -13.28 -2.18
N LEU A 342 8.39 -13.77 -2.08
CA LEU A 342 9.03 -14.55 -3.14
C LEU A 342 9.04 -16.08 -2.91
N ILE A 343 8.31 -16.56 -1.90
CA ILE A 343 8.19 -17.99 -1.59
C ILE A 343 6.85 -18.51 -2.11
N GLN A 344 6.90 -19.24 -3.24
CA GLN A 344 5.72 -19.86 -3.86
C GLN A 344 5.33 -21.14 -3.12
N ALA A 345 4.05 -21.29 -2.79
CA ALA A 345 3.49 -22.53 -2.27
C ALA A 345 3.32 -23.57 -3.40
N GLN A 346 3.80 -24.80 -3.20
CA GLN A 346 3.63 -25.91 -4.14
C GLN A 346 3.51 -27.27 -3.43
N ILE A 347 4.43 -27.58 -2.51
CA ILE A 347 4.50 -28.92 -1.89
C ILE A 347 4.30 -28.86 -0.39
N ASP A 348 5.25 -28.26 0.32
CA ASP A 348 5.27 -28.10 1.78
C ASP A 348 6.30 -27.02 2.15
N GLY A 349 6.23 -26.50 3.38
CA GLY A 349 7.08 -25.40 3.83
C GLY A 349 8.58 -25.58 3.57
N PRO A 350 9.22 -26.67 4.04
CA PRO A 350 10.66 -26.87 3.85
C PRO A 350 11.10 -26.96 2.38
N LYS A 351 10.35 -27.67 1.53
CA LYS A 351 10.70 -27.81 0.11
C LYS A 351 10.48 -26.51 -0.66
N ASP A 352 9.36 -25.84 -0.38
CA ASP A 352 9.01 -24.58 -1.02
C ASP A 352 10.01 -23.47 -0.66
N LEU A 353 10.43 -23.40 0.62
CA LEU A 353 11.47 -22.48 1.09
C LEU A 353 12.82 -22.75 0.42
N LYS A 354 13.27 -24.02 0.39
CA LYS A 354 14.53 -24.38 -0.27
C LYS A 354 14.53 -23.96 -1.74
N ARG A 355 13.44 -24.27 -2.45
CA ARG A 355 13.25 -23.88 -3.85
C ARG A 355 13.29 -22.36 -4.02
N ALA A 356 12.62 -21.61 -3.14
CA ALA A 356 12.61 -20.16 -3.21
C ALA A 356 14.00 -19.54 -2.98
N ILE A 357 14.78 -20.09 -2.05
CA ILE A 357 16.18 -19.67 -1.81
C ILE A 357 17.03 -19.89 -3.07
N ASP A 358 16.88 -21.03 -3.74
CA ASP A 358 17.63 -21.33 -4.96
C ASP A 358 17.21 -20.41 -6.14
N ILE A 359 15.91 -20.22 -6.35
CA ILE A 359 15.37 -19.41 -7.46
C ILE A 359 15.68 -17.91 -7.28
N ASN A 360 15.49 -17.39 -6.06
CA ASN A 360 15.58 -15.94 -5.79
C ASN A 360 16.91 -15.54 -5.14
N LYS A 361 17.94 -16.40 -5.23
CA LYS A 361 19.25 -16.18 -4.61
C LYS A 361 19.83 -14.80 -4.90
N GLU A 362 19.70 -14.32 -6.14
CA GLU A 362 20.18 -13.00 -6.55
C GLU A 362 19.51 -11.87 -5.78
N VAL A 363 18.18 -11.89 -5.70
CA VAL A 363 17.38 -10.87 -5.00
C VAL A 363 17.67 -10.90 -3.50
N TYR A 364 17.70 -12.08 -2.88
CA TYR A 364 18.01 -12.20 -1.46
C TYR A 364 19.43 -11.72 -1.13
N ASN A 365 20.41 -12.05 -1.96
CA ASN A 365 21.78 -11.54 -1.78
C ASN A 365 21.85 -10.03 -1.94
N PHE A 366 21.15 -9.46 -2.93
CA PHE A 366 21.07 -8.00 -3.10
C PHE A 366 20.51 -7.33 -1.85
N LEU A 367 19.35 -7.80 -1.35
CA LEU A 367 18.70 -7.21 -0.18
C LEU A 367 19.53 -7.39 1.10
N ALA A 368 20.12 -8.57 1.31
CA ALA A 368 20.96 -8.85 2.48
C ALA A 368 22.22 -7.97 2.51
N THR A 369 22.91 -7.84 1.36
CA THR A 369 24.13 -7.03 1.27
C THR A 369 23.84 -5.53 1.25
N ALA A 370 22.74 -5.09 0.64
CA ALA A 370 22.27 -3.72 0.75
C ALA A 370 21.90 -3.38 2.20
N GLY A 371 21.23 -4.29 2.90
CA GLY A 371 20.90 -4.10 4.31
C GLY A 371 22.13 -3.93 5.18
N ALA A 372 23.11 -4.83 5.05
CA ALA A 372 24.39 -4.73 5.75
C ALA A 372 25.18 -3.46 5.41
N LYS A 373 25.09 -2.96 4.17
CA LYS A 373 25.79 -1.74 3.74
C LYS A 373 25.18 -0.47 4.34
N TYR A 374 23.85 -0.39 4.34
CA TYR A 374 23.11 0.84 4.67
C TYR A 374 22.54 0.87 6.09
N GLY A 375 22.77 -0.17 6.90
CA GLY A 375 22.28 -0.24 8.28
C GLY A 375 20.80 -0.63 8.38
N VAL A 376 20.33 -1.50 7.48
CA VAL A 376 18.95 -2.01 7.47
C VAL A 376 18.96 -3.46 7.93
N GLY A 377 18.18 -3.78 8.97
CA GLY A 377 18.01 -5.15 9.45
C GLY A 377 17.38 -6.05 8.40
N PHE A 378 17.82 -7.29 8.30
CA PHE A 378 17.38 -8.21 7.25
C PHE A 378 16.84 -9.51 7.84
N TRP A 379 15.55 -9.76 7.63
CA TRP A 379 14.90 -11.02 7.96
C TRP A 379 14.96 -11.96 6.76
N LYS A 380 15.64 -13.09 6.95
CA LYS A 380 15.91 -14.08 5.90
C LYS A 380 14.62 -14.76 5.41
N PRO A 381 14.62 -15.31 4.18
CA PRO A 381 13.50 -16.10 3.68
C PRO A 381 13.09 -17.19 4.67
N GLY A 382 11.79 -17.27 4.97
CA GLY A 382 11.23 -18.23 5.94
C GLY A 382 11.13 -17.71 7.38
N SER A 383 11.64 -16.51 7.68
CA SER A 383 11.47 -15.85 8.98
C SER A 383 10.00 -15.63 9.36
N GLY A 384 9.17 -15.32 8.38
CA GLY A 384 7.80 -14.87 8.61
C GLY A 384 7.37 -13.72 7.73
N ILE A 385 6.07 -13.49 7.74
CA ILE A 385 5.40 -12.41 7.05
C ILE A 385 5.63 -11.10 7.81
N ILE A 386 5.95 -10.04 7.07
CA ILE A 386 6.35 -8.72 7.58
C ILE A 386 5.51 -8.24 8.77
N HIS A 387 4.19 -8.31 8.67
CA HIS A 387 3.27 -7.77 9.68
C HIS A 387 3.26 -8.57 10.98
N GLN A 388 3.45 -9.89 10.90
CA GLN A 388 3.52 -10.75 12.06
C GLN A 388 4.83 -10.49 12.81
N ILE A 389 5.96 -10.43 12.09
CA ILE A 389 7.26 -10.09 12.66
C ILE A 389 7.22 -8.69 13.28
N ILE A 390 6.57 -7.72 12.62
CA ILE A 390 6.35 -6.37 13.18
C ILE A 390 5.60 -6.44 14.50
N LEU A 391 4.47 -7.14 14.57
CA LEU A 391 3.68 -7.22 15.79
C LEU A 391 4.50 -7.85 16.93
N GLU A 392 5.25 -8.92 16.63
CA GLU A 392 6.06 -9.69 17.59
C GLU A 392 7.29 -8.93 18.10
N ASN A 393 7.90 -8.05 17.30
CA ASN A 393 9.23 -7.50 17.59
C ASN A 393 9.34 -5.98 17.57
N TYR A 394 8.48 -5.27 16.83
CA TYR A 394 8.72 -3.88 16.43
C TYR A 394 7.57 -2.91 16.74
N ALA A 395 6.33 -3.39 16.77
CA ALA A 395 5.18 -2.58 17.14
C ALA A 395 5.19 -2.28 18.65
N PHE A 396 4.75 -1.09 19.02
CA PHE A 396 4.52 -0.70 20.41
C PHE A 396 3.48 0.43 20.48
N PRO A 397 2.83 0.65 21.65
CA PRO A 397 1.85 1.72 21.81
C PRO A 397 2.43 3.11 21.52
N GLY A 398 1.78 3.88 20.65
CA GLY A 398 2.22 5.23 20.28
C GLY A 398 3.28 5.29 19.19
N LEU A 399 3.71 4.16 18.64
CA LEU A 399 4.61 4.08 17.48
C LEU A 399 3.99 4.80 16.26
N LEU A 400 4.79 5.57 15.52
CA LEU A 400 4.49 5.90 14.12
C LEU A 400 5.44 5.13 13.19
N MET A 401 4.90 4.18 12.44
CA MET A 401 5.65 3.39 11.46
C MET A 401 5.08 3.59 10.06
N ILE A 402 5.97 3.62 9.06
CA ILE A 402 5.58 3.42 7.66
C ILE A 402 6.11 2.09 7.13
N GLY A 403 5.32 1.43 6.30
CA GLY A 403 5.68 0.15 5.69
C GLY A 403 5.38 0.13 4.19
N THR A 404 6.25 -0.45 3.37
CA THR A 404 6.01 -0.58 1.92
C THR A 404 5.05 -1.71 1.57
N ASP A 405 3.95 -1.79 2.32
CA ASP A 405 2.89 -2.78 2.19
C ASP A 405 1.55 -2.21 2.69
N SER A 406 0.45 -2.54 2.03
CA SER A 406 -0.87 -2.00 2.38
C SER A 406 -1.42 -2.49 3.72
N HIS A 407 -0.99 -3.66 4.20
CA HIS A 407 -1.47 -4.28 5.44
C HIS A 407 -0.64 -3.92 6.67
N THR A 408 0.29 -2.97 6.52
CA THR A 408 1.03 -2.33 7.62
C THR A 408 0.14 -1.88 8.79
N PRO A 409 -1.13 -1.45 8.58
CA PRO A 409 -2.09 -1.18 9.68
C PRO A 409 -2.25 -2.29 10.72
N ASN A 410 -1.83 -3.53 10.45
CA ASN A 410 -1.79 -4.63 11.42
C ASN A 410 -1.19 -4.23 12.78
N GLY A 411 -0.13 -3.41 12.79
CA GLY A 411 0.51 -2.93 14.03
C GLY A 411 -0.38 -2.05 14.92
N GLY A 412 -1.49 -1.53 14.39
CA GLY A 412 -2.51 -0.82 15.17
C GLY A 412 -3.21 -1.66 16.22
N GLY A 413 -3.14 -2.98 16.13
CA GLY A 413 -3.55 -3.90 17.19
C GLY A 413 -2.69 -3.84 18.45
N LEU A 414 -1.52 -3.18 18.38
CA LEU A 414 -0.63 -2.91 19.50
C LEU A 414 -0.46 -1.40 19.74
N GLY A 415 -1.48 -0.60 19.38
CA GLY A 415 -1.58 0.81 19.73
C GLY A 415 -0.69 1.76 18.94
N GLY A 416 -0.02 1.31 17.88
CA GLY A 416 0.76 2.14 16.98
C GLY A 416 -0.03 2.61 15.74
N LEU A 417 0.32 3.76 15.17
CA LEU A 417 -0.12 4.12 13.82
C LEU A 417 0.88 3.60 12.80
N CYS A 418 0.47 2.53 12.11
CA CYS A 418 1.31 1.83 11.15
C CYS A 418 0.70 2.01 9.74
N ILE A 419 1.33 2.81 8.87
CA ILE A 419 0.71 3.26 7.62
C ILE A 419 1.42 2.64 6.40
N GLY A 420 0.63 2.09 5.48
CA GLY A 420 1.15 1.56 4.21
C GLY A 420 1.49 2.68 3.23
N VAL A 421 2.67 2.63 2.61
CA VAL A 421 3.18 3.65 1.69
C VAL A 421 3.88 3.05 0.47
N GLY A 422 4.26 3.90 -0.50
CA GLY A 422 5.11 3.50 -1.61
C GLY A 422 6.60 3.43 -1.22
N GLY A 423 7.42 2.79 -2.06
CA GLY A 423 8.87 2.72 -1.83
C GLY A 423 9.57 4.08 -1.75
N ALA A 424 9.06 5.09 -2.45
CA ALA A 424 9.63 6.44 -2.42
C ALA A 424 9.42 7.14 -1.07
N ASP A 425 8.23 7.00 -0.47
CA ASP A 425 7.94 7.58 0.86
C ASP A 425 8.81 6.93 1.95
N ALA A 426 9.06 5.62 1.82
CA ALA A 426 10.03 4.93 2.69
C ALA A 426 11.44 5.49 2.54
N VAL A 427 11.86 5.83 1.31
CA VAL A 427 13.15 6.46 1.05
C VAL A 427 13.24 7.85 1.67
N ASP A 428 12.18 8.66 1.62
CA ASP A 428 12.16 9.98 2.27
C ASP A 428 12.48 9.86 3.76
N VAL A 429 11.80 8.97 4.48
CA VAL A 429 12.04 8.77 5.92
C VAL A 429 13.43 8.18 6.18
N MET A 430 13.85 7.19 5.38
CA MET A 430 15.21 6.64 5.46
C MET A 430 16.28 7.70 5.17
N ALA A 431 15.96 8.75 4.41
CA ALA A 431 16.83 9.85 4.04
C ALA A 431 16.75 11.06 4.98
N ASP A 432 16.03 10.95 6.11
CA ASP A 432 15.76 12.04 7.05
C ASP A 432 14.98 13.22 6.45
N ILE A 433 14.11 12.95 5.49
CA ILE A 433 13.17 13.92 4.91
C ILE A 433 11.82 13.75 5.62
N PRO A 434 11.16 14.85 6.06
CA PRO A 434 9.82 14.76 6.63
C PRO A 434 8.85 14.08 5.68
N TRP A 435 8.12 13.09 6.17
CA TRP A 435 7.10 12.40 5.40
C TRP A 435 5.79 13.20 5.42
N GLU A 436 5.20 13.41 4.25
CA GLU A 436 3.95 14.15 4.12
C GLU A 436 2.73 13.21 4.12
N LEU A 437 1.80 13.45 5.03
CA LEU A 437 0.52 12.74 5.08
C LEU A 437 -0.62 13.75 5.07
N LYS A 438 -1.57 13.57 4.14
CA LYS A 438 -2.83 14.34 4.20
C LYS A 438 -3.53 14.07 5.53
N CYS A 439 -3.76 15.11 6.33
CA CYS A 439 -4.31 15.02 7.68
C CYS A 439 -5.60 14.19 7.66
N PRO A 440 -5.65 13.00 8.27
CA PRO A 440 -6.81 12.12 8.12
C PRO A 440 -8.04 12.65 8.87
N LYS A 441 -9.22 12.28 8.39
CA LYS A 441 -10.44 12.25 9.23
C LYS A 441 -10.36 11.06 10.20
N VAL A 442 -11.26 11.00 11.18
CA VAL A 442 -11.30 9.87 12.14
C VAL A 442 -12.69 9.26 12.18
N ILE A 443 -12.78 7.97 11.87
CA ILE A 443 -14.00 7.16 12.00
C ILE A 443 -13.91 6.37 13.31
N GLY A 444 -14.80 6.67 14.26
CA GLY A 444 -14.92 5.92 15.50
C GLY A 444 -15.76 4.66 15.31
N VAL A 445 -15.22 3.48 15.62
CA VAL A 445 -15.99 2.24 15.71
C VAL A 445 -16.11 1.87 17.19
N LYS A 446 -17.29 2.11 17.75
CA LYS A 446 -17.58 1.85 19.17
C LYS A 446 -18.08 0.42 19.34
N LEU A 447 -17.31 -0.37 20.07
CA LEU A 447 -17.56 -1.77 20.37
C LEU A 447 -18.21 -1.90 21.75
N THR A 448 -19.30 -2.64 21.84
CA THR A 448 -20.01 -2.95 23.09
C THR A 448 -20.25 -4.46 23.21
N GLY A 449 -20.50 -4.95 24.42
CA GLY A 449 -20.64 -6.40 24.66
C GLY A 449 -19.32 -7.14 24.47
N GLU A 450 -19.41 -8.46 24.30
CA GLU A 450 -18.27 -9.38 24.21
C GLU A 450 -18.51 -10.43 23.11
N LEU A 451 -17.44 -10.86 22.45
CA LEU A 451 -17.47 -11.94 21.46
C LEU A 451 -17.79 -13.28 22.14
N SER A 452 -18.55 -14.16 21.48
CA SER A 452 -18.88 -15.48 22.02
C SER A 452 -19.00 -16.55 20.93
N GLY A 453 -18.75 -17.80 21.33
CA GLY A 453 -18.87 -18.98 20.48
C GLY A 453 -18.00 -18.93 19.22
N TRP A 454 -18.65 -19.03 18.06
CA TRP A 454 -18.01 -19.02 16.74
C TRP A 454 -17.63 -17.63 16.24
N THR A 455 -18.12 -16.57 16.86
CA THR A 455 -17.78 -15.20 16.46
C THR A 455 -16.36 -14.89 16.91
N SER A 456 -15.60 -14.26 16.02
CA SER A 456 -14.17 -14.01 16.14
C SER A 456 -13.86 -12.52 15.91
N PRO A 457 -12.64 -12.05 16.24
CA PRO A 457 -12.21 -10.70 15.89
C PRO A 457 -12.33 -10.39 14.39
N LYS A 458 -12.15 -11.40 13.53
CA LYS A 458 -12.28 -11.27 12.07
C LYS A 458 -13.69 -10.82 11.64
N ASP A 459 -14.72 -11.25 12.35
CA ASP A 459 -16.11 -10.92 12.02
C ASP A 459 -16.41 -9.43 12.22
N ILE A 460 -15.70 -8.76 13.15
CA ILE A 460 -15.85 -7.32 13.39
C ILE A 460 -15.44 -6.55 12.13
N ILE A 461 -14.26 -6.83 11.58
CA ILE A 461 -13.78 -6.12 10.39
C ILE A 461 -14.53 -6.53 9.12
N LEU A 462 -14.98 -7.79 9.00
CA LEU A 462 -15.87 -8.20 7.90
C LEU A 462 -17.19 -7.43 7.93
N LYS A 463 -17.75 -7.22 9.13
CA LYS A 463 -18.96 -6.42 9.32
C LYS A 463 -18.72 -4.94 9.02
N VAL A 464 -17.63 -4.36 9.51
CA VAL A 464 -17.24 -2.97 9.23
C VAL A 464 -17.02 -2.77 7.73
N ALA A 465 -16.38 -3.71 7.04
CA ALA A 465 -16.20 -3.68 5.60
C ALA A 465 -17.54 -3.69 4.85
N GLY A 466 -18.51 -4.49 5.28
CA GLY A 466 -19.87 -4.45 4.73
C GLY A 466 -20.61 -3.12 4.98
N ILE A 467 -20.34 -2.44 6.10
CA ILE A 467 -20.95 -1.14 6.43
C ILE A 467 -20.30 0.01 5.65
N LEU A 468 -18.97 0.00 5.54
CA LEU A 468 -18.20 1.09 4.96
C LEU A 468 -17.97 0.92 3.46
N THR A 469 -18.02 -0.29 2.92
CA THR A 469 -17.58 -0.66 1.56
C THR A 469 -16.09 -0.38 1.32
N VAL A 470 -15.56 -0.83 0.18
CA VAL A 470 -14.13 -0.66 -0.18
C VAL A 470 -13.64 0.80 -0.27
N LYS A 471 -14.54 1.80 -0.25
CA LYS A 471 -14.18 3.23 -0.33
C LYS A 471 -14.47 4.01 0.95
N GLY A 472 -15.21 3.45 1.90
CA GLY A 472 -15.75 4.21 3.03
C GLY A 472 -14.73 4.71 4.05
N GLY A 473 -13.52 4.13 4.07
CA GLY A 473 -12.41 4.56 4.91
C GLY A 473 -11.45 5.55 4.25
N THR A 474 -11.61 5.86 2.95
CA THR A 474 -10.65 6.68 2.19
C THR A 474 -10.36 8.02 2.86
N GLY A 475 -9.08 8.28 3.17
CA GLY A 475 -8.63 9.52 3.79
C GLY A 475 -8.99 9.65 5.27
N ALA A 476 -9.36 8.56 5.93
CA ALA A 476 -9.63 8.51 7.36
C ALA A 476 -8.82 7.41 8.07
N ILE A 477 -8.59 7.60 9.36
CA ILE A 477 -8.14 6.55 10.28
C ILE A 477 -9.36 5.95 10.98
N VAL A 478 -9.41 4.62 11.09
CA VAL A 478 -10.45 3.93 11.87
C VAL A 478 -9.94 3.70 13.29
N GLU A 479 -10.64 4.27 14.26
CA GLU A 479 -10.27 4.20 15.67
C GLU A 479 -11.32 3.41 16.44
N TYR A 480 -10.90 2.32 17.08
CA TYR A 480 -11.79 1.44 17.83
C TYR A 480 -11.88 1.89 19.28
N THR A 481 -13.10 1.94 19.81
CA THR A 481 -13.39 2.47 21.16
C THR A 481 -14.50 1.68 21.83
N GLY A 482 -14.81 2.02 23.08
CA GLY A 482 -15.91 1.43 23.83
C GLY A 482 -15.51 0.19 24.64
N PRO A 483 -16.39 -0.27 25.55
CA PRO A 483 -16.06 -1.30 26.52
C PRO A 483 -15.76 -2.67 25.89
N GLY A 484 -16.26 -2.94 24.68
CA GLY A 484 -16.00 -4.21 23.99
C GLY A 484 -14.55 -4.38 23.53
N VAL A 485 -13.75 -3.29 23.49
CA VAL A 485 -12.32 -3.35 23.12
C VAL A 485 -11.53 -4.31 24.03
N ASP A 486 -11.79 -4.29 25.34
CA ASP A 486 -11.06 -5.11 26.31
C ASP A 486 -11.42 -6.60 26.27
N SER A 487 -12.43 -6.97 25.48
CA SER A 487 -12.80 -8.37 25.20
C SER A 487 -12.00 -8.99 24.06
N ILE A 488 -11.20 -8.22 23.33
CA ILE A 488 -10.48 -8.65 22.13
C ILE A 488 -9.00 -8.80 22.44
N SER A 489 -8.41 -9.95 22.07
CA SER A 489 -6.97 -10.20 22.19
C SER A 489 -6.14 -9.20 21.39
N CYS A 490 -4.86 -9.02 21.73
CA CYS A 490 -3.97 -8.14 20.95
C CYS A 490 -3.85 -8.58 19.49
N THR A 491 -3.72 -9.88 19.23
CA THR A 491 -3.68 -10.46 17.88
C THR A 491 -5.02 -10.35 17.16
N GLY A 492 -6.14 -10.42 17.89
CA GLY A 492 -7.47 -10.12 17.36
C GLY A 492 -7.64 -8.66 16.96
N MET A 493 -7.13 -7.72 17.76
CA MET A 493 -7.09 -6.30 17.40
C MET A 493 -6.22 -6.08 16.14
N ALA A 494 -5.09 -6.78 16.02
CA ALA A 494 -4.24 -6.72 14.83
C ALA A 494 -4.97 -7.24 13.58
N THR A 495 -5.72 -8.35 13.70
CA THR A 495 -6.59 -8.88 12.63
C THR A 495 -7.55 -7.81 12.11
N ILE A 496 -8.19 -7.09 13.03
CA ILE A 496 -9.17 -6.04 12.72
C ILE A 496 -8.49 -4.86 12.02
N CYS A 497 -7.35 -4.40 12.54
CA CYS A 497 -6.63 -3.29 11.94
C CYS A 497 -6.05 -3.63 10.56
N ASN A 498 -5.53 -4.85 10.39
CA ASN A 498 -4.98 -5.37 9.14
C ASN A 498 -5.98 -5.22 7.99
N MET A 499 -7.18 -5.76 8.16
CA MET A 499 -8.20 -5.75 7.11
C MET A 499 -8.93 -4.38 6.99
N GLY A 500 -8.58 -3.40 7.82
CA GLY A 500 -8.91 -1.99 7.61
C GLY A 500 -8.35 -1.42 6.30
N ALA A 501 -7.31 -2.03 5.74
CA ALA A 501 -6.78 -1.68 4.42
C ALA A 501 -7.83 -1.87 3.31
N GLU A 502 -8.71 -2.87 3.43
CA GLU A 502 -9.70 -3.23 2.39
C GLU A 502 -10.84 -2.22 2.24
N ILE A 503 -11.05 -1.36 3.24
CA ILE A 503 -12.01 -0.23 3.17
C ILE A 503 -11.37 1.08 2.72
N GLY A 504 -10.08 1.06 2.40
CA GLY A 504 -9.29 2.22 1.98
C GLY A 504 -8.87 3.14 3.12
N ALA A 505 -8.93 2.69 4.37
CA ALA A 505 -8.47 3.48 5.51
C ALA A 505 -6.96 3.77 5.41
N THR A 506 -6.55 4.96 5.86
CA THR A 506 -5.13 5.32 5.96
C THR A 506 -4.40 4.36 6.91
N THR A 507 -5.03 4.07 8.05
CA THR A 507 -4.67 2.99 8.99
C THR A 507 -5.85 2.78 9.95
N SER A 508 -5.74 1.78 10.81
CA SER A 508 -6.64 1.50 11.92
C SER A 508 -5.86 1.42 13.23
N VAL A 509 -6.49 1.70 14.38
CA VAL A 509 -5.81 1.66 15.68
C VAL A 509 -6.76 1.33 16.84
N PHE A 510 -6.24 0.61 17.84
CA PHE A 510 -6.86 0.40 19.15
C PHE A 510 -6.12 1.17 20.25
N PRO A 511 -6.81 1.61 21.32
CA PRO A 511 -6.18 2.23 22.47
C PRO A 511 -5.38 1.21 23.29
N PHE A 512 -4.31 1.69 23.94
CA PHE A 512 -3.52 0.87 24.83
C PHE A 512 -4.37 0.31 25.98
N ASN A 513 -4.29 -1.01 26.19
CA ASN A 513 -5.03 -1.72 27.23
C ASN A 513 -4.24 -2.92 27.78
N SER A 514 -4.85 -3.66 28.73
CA SER A 514 -4.22 -4.82 29.38
C SER A 514 -3.86 -5.94 28.40
N ARG A 515 -4.64 -6.15 27.34
CA ARG A 515 -4.38 -7.20 26.33
C ARG A 515 -3.10 -6.93 25.56
N MET A 516 -2.83 -5.66 25.23
CA MET A 516 -1.57 -5.26 24.62
C MET A 516 -0.38 -5.44 25.58
N LYS A 517 -0.58 -5.16 26.88
CA LYS A 517 0.42 -5.42 27.91
C LYS A 517 0.76 -6.91 28.01
N ASP A 518 -0.25 -7.78 28.12
CA ASP A 518 -0.06 -9.23 28.22
C ASP A 518 0.73 -9.75 27.00
N TYR A 519 0.40 -9.26 25.81
CA TYR A 519 1.11 -9.60 24.56
C TYR A 519 2.57 -9.11 24.55
N LEU A 520 2.83 -7.86 24.96
CA LEU A 520 4.19 -7.32 25.09
C LEU A 520 5.02 -8.16 26.07
N GLU A 521 4.47 -8.53 27.22
CA GLU A 521 5.15 -9.38 28.21
C GLU A 521 5.45 -10.77 27.64
N ALA A 522 4.48 -11.42 26.99
CA ALA A 522 4.65 -12.74 26.38
C ALA A 522 5.69 -12.76 25.24
N THR A 523 5.90 -11.61 24.59
CA THR A 523 6.91 -11.41 23.55
C THR A 523 8.21 -10.78 24.10
N ASN A 524 8.45 -10.90 25.41
CA ASN A 524 9.65 -10.45 26.12
C ASN A 524 9.90 -8.92 26.11
N ARG A 525 8.87 -8.09 25.94
CA ARG A 525 8.92 -6.62 25.88
C ARG A 525 8.26 -5.95 27.10
N LYS A 526 8.48 -6.54 28.29
CA LYS A 526 7.88 -6.10 29.57
C LYS A 526 8.27 -4.67 29.98
N ASP A 527 9.45 -4.22 29.57
CA ASP A 527 9.96 -2.87 29.79
C ASP A 527 9.20 -1.84 28.95
N ILE A 528 8.90 -2.15 27.68
CA ILE A 528 7.99 -1.35 26.84
C ILE A 528 6.59 -1.30 27.47
N ALA A 529 6.08 -2.43 27.96
CA ALA A 529 4.76 -2.48 28.61
C ALA A 529 4.70 -1.58 29.85
N ALA A 530 5.70 -1.68 30.74
CA ALA A 530 5.77 -0.85 31.94
C ALA A 530 5.90 0.64 31.62
N LEU A 531 6.63 1.00 30.56
CA LEU A 531 6.77 2.38 30.11
C LEU A 531 5.47 2.90 29.47
N ALA A 532 4.77 2.08 28.70
CA ALA A 532 3.46 2.41 28.13
C ALA A 532 2.40 2.65 29.23
N GLU A 533 2.38 1.83 30.29
CA GLU A 533 1.49 2.05 31.45
C GLU A 533 1.73 3.41 32.11
N GLN A 534 2.99 3.82 32.26
CA GLN A 534 3.33 5.14 32.82
C GLN A 534 2.88 6.31 31.92
N ASN A 535 2.70 6.07 30.62
CA ASN A 535 2.34 7.07 29.61
C ASN A 535 0.92 6.85 29.04
N ALA A 536 0.07 6.07 29.72
CA ALA A 536 -1.22 5.62 29.20
C ALA A 536 -2.14 6.75 28.72
N SER A 537 -2.07 7.94 29.33
CA SER A 537 -2.88 9.11 28.95
C SER A 537 -2.58 9.66 27.54
N MET A 538 -1.37 9.41 27.02
CA MET A 538 -1.00 9.73 25.64
C MET A 538 -1.47 8.65 24.66
N LEU A 539 -1.65 7.42 25.17
CA LEU A 539 -1.87 6.19 24.40
C LEU A 539 -3.35 5.76 24.36
N THR A 540 -4.24 6.59 24.88
CA THR A 540 -5.70 6.45 24.83
C THR A 540 -6.31 7.75 24.31
N PRO A 541 -7.52 7.74 23.70
CA PRO A 541 -8.18 8.97 23.30
C PRO A 541 -8.50 9.86 24.51
N ASP A 542 -8.56 11.18 24.33
CA ASP A 542 -9.11 12.06 25.36
C ASP A 542 -10.62 11.79 25.56
N GLU A 543 -11.14 12.11 26.73
CA GLU A 543 -12.58 12.12 26.98
C GLU A 543 -13.27 13.08 25.99
N ASP A 544 -14.43 12.67 25.46
CA ASP A 544 -15.19 13.42 24.46
C ASP A 544 -14.43 13.78 23.16
N ALA A 545 -13.41 13.00 22.80
CA ALA A 545 -12.68 13.16 21.54
C ALA A 545 -13.62 13.11 20.31
N PRO A 546 -13.55 14.08 19.38
CA PRO A 546 -14.49 14.18 18.27
C PRO A 546 -14.14 13.22 17.12
N TYR A 547 -15.11 12.41 16.71
CA TYR A 547 -15.06 11.56 15.52
C TYR A 547 -15.88 12.16 14.37
N ASP A 548 -15.35 12.14 13.15
CA ASP A 548 -16.03 12.62 11.95
C ASP A 548 -17.23 11.73 11.57
N ARG A 549 -17.17 10.46 11.97
CA ARG A 549 -18.25 9.47 11.82
C ARG A 549 -18.14 8.45 12.95
N VAL A 550 -19.28 8.02 13.48
CA VAL A 550 -19.35 6.94 14.48
C VAL A 550 -20.15 5.77 13.91
N ILE A 551 -19.64 4.56 14.13
CA ILE A 551 -20.31 3.27 13.87
C ILE A 551 -20.34 2.52 15.20
N GLU A 552 -21.50 1.96 15.55
CA GLU A 552 -21.62 1.13 16.75
C GLU A 552 -21.79 -0.34 16.36
N ILE A 553 -21.07 -1.24 17.03
CA ILE A 553 -21.18 -2.70 16.86
C ILE A 553 -21.32 -3.34 18.23
N ASN A 554 -22.42 -4.06 18.44
CA ASN A 554 -22.60 -4.92 19.60
C ASN A 554 -21.99 -6.30 19.31
N LEU A 555 -20.89 -6.62 19.99
CA LEU A 555 -20.15 -7.87 19.84
C LEU A 555 -20.96 -9.10 20.27
N SER A 556 -21.88 -8.94 21.23
CA SER A 556 -22.73 -10.03 21.71
C SER A 556 -23.88 -10.39 20.75
N GLU A 557 -24.20 -9.49 19.82
CA GLU A 557 -25.15 -9.74 18.73
C GLU A 557 -24.44 -10.04 17.40
N LEU A 558 -23.12 -9.88 17.35
CA LEU A 558 -22.32 -10.15 16.17
C LEU A 558 -22.25 -11.66 15.94
N GLU A 559 -22.56 -12.05 14.72
CA GLU A 559 -22.51 -13.44 14.28
C GLU A 559 -21.33 -13.68 13.33
N PRO A 560 -20.94 -14.94 13.08
CA PRO A 560 -19.91 -15.24 12.10
C PRO A 560 -20.29 -14.77 10.68
N HIS A 561 -19.33 -14.15 10.00
CA HIS A 561 -19.46 -13.55 8.67
C HIS A 561 -18.49 -14.17 7.66
N ILE A 562 -18.88 -14.07 6.39
CA ILE A 562 -18.06 -14.47 5.25
C ILE A 562 -18.28 -13.47 4.12
N ASN A 563 -17.19 -12.90 3.58
CA ASN A 563 -17.29 -11.86 2.55
C ASN A 563 -16.79 -12.39 1.20
N GLY A 564 -17.44 -11.99 0.11
CA GLY A 564 -17.06 -12.37 -1.26
C GLY A 564 -18.23 -12.63 -2.21
N PRO A 565 -17.96 -13.10 -3.44
CA PRO A 565 -16.74 -13.79 -3.85
C PRO A 565 -15.63 -12.96 -4.54
N PHE A 566 -15.88 -11.69 -4.86
CA PHE A 566 -14.94 -10.87 -5.67
C PHE A 566 -14.58 -9.52 -5.05
N THR A 567 -15.19 -9.19 -3.92
CA THR A 567 -14.87 -8.00 -3.14
C THR A 567 -14.89 -8.32 -1.65
N PRO A 568 -14.02 -7.68 -0.85
CA PRO A 568 -13.93 -7.94 0.58
C PRO A 568 -15.06 -7.28 1.38
N ASP A 569 -15.89 -6.44 0.76
CA ASP A 569 -17.02 -5.75 1.39
C ASP A 569 -18.39 -6.39 1.13
N LEU A 570 -18.48 -7.40 0.25
CA LEU A 570 -19.72 -8.11 0.02
C LEU A 570 -19.96 -9.12 1.15
N ALA A 571 -20.50 -8.62 2.26
CA ALA A 571 -20.60 -9.34 3.53
C ALA A 571 -21.88 -10.15 3.65
N HIS A 572 -21.74 -11.46 3.92
CA HIS A 572 -22.85 -12.38 4.17
C HIS A 572 -22.77 -12.94 5.59
N PRO A 573 -23.88 -13.01 6.34
CA PRO A 573 -23.92 -13.80 7.56
C PRO A 573 -23.85 -15.30 7.23
N VAL A 574 -23.30 -16.09 8.14
CA VAL A 574 -23.37 -17.57 8.04
C VAL A 574 -24.72 -18.10 8.54
N ASN A 575 -25.42 -17.36 9.41
CA ASN A 575 -26.68 -17.79 10.03
C ASN A 575 -27.85 -17.92 9.06
N LYS A 576 -28.44 -19.12 9.01
CA LYS A 576 -29.67 -19.40 8.27
C LYS A 576 -30.91 -18.74 8.90
N ALA A 577 -30.92 -18.49 10.21
CA ALA A 577 -32.08 -17.92 10.92
C ALA A 577 -32.27 -16.40 10.68
N ASN A 578 -31.20 -15.68 10.30
CA ASN A 578 -31.22 -14.23 10.08
C ASN A 578 -31.36 -13.84 8.59
N SER A 579 -31.74 -14.78 7.72
CA SER A 579 -31.79 -14.64 6.26
C SER A 579 -32.84 -13.65 5.71
N LEU A 580 -33.55 -12.90 6.55
CA LEU A 580 -34.59 -11.95 6.14
C LEU A 580 -34.71 -10.75 7.11
N LYS A 581 -33.82 -9.77 7.00
CA LYS A 581 -34.11 -8.38 7.40
C LYS A 581 -33.50 -7.39 6.41
N ILE A 582 -34.29 -6.99 5.41
CA ILE A 582 -33.96 -5.87 4.53
C ILE A 582 -34.07 -4.58 5.35
N SER A 583 -32.96 -4.14 5.96
CA SER A 583 -32.88 -2.75 6.44
C SER A 583 -32.51 -1.87 5.24
N HIS A 584 -33.36 -0.90 4.92
CA HIS A 584 -33.27 -0.02 3.74
C HIS A 584 -32.03 0.90 3.68
N ARG A 585 -31.00 0.65 4.50
CA ARG A 585 -29.86 1.57 4.63
C ARG A 585 -28.49 0.90 4.64
N PHE A 586 -28.42 -0.43 4.70
CA PHE A 586 -27.16 -1.18 4.65
C PHE A 586 -27.38 -2.45 3.84
N MET A 587 -26.50 -2.73 2.87
CA MET A 587 -26.52 -3.93 2.04
C MET A 587 -26.22 -5.15 2.93
N VAL A 588 -27.24 -5.68 3.61
CA VAL A 588 -27.16 -6.99 4.29
C VAL A 588 -27.75 -8.00 3.31
N THR A 589 -26.90 -8.88 2.79
CA THR A 589 -27.28 -9.93 1.86
C THR A 589 -27.88 -11.14 2.58
N SER A 590 -28.51 -12.02 1.81
CA SER A 590 -28.92 -13.35 2.26
C SER A 590 -27.74 -14.14 2.83
N GLN A 591 -28.04 -15.18 3.61
CA GLN A 591 -27.04 -16.14 4.10
C GLN A 591 -26.20 -16.67 2.93
N VAL A 592 -24.91 -16.91 3.14
CA VAL A 592 -23.93 -17.19 2.06
C VAL A 592 -24.35 -18.34 1.13
N GLY A 593 -25.01 -19.37 1.66
CA GLY A 593 -25.49 -20.52 0.90
C GLY A 593 -26.70 -20.21 0.01
N ASP A 594 -27.63 -19.39 0.51
CA ASP A 594 -28.75 -18.89 -0.30
C ASP A 594 -28.25 -17.95 -1.39
N ALA A 595 -27.34 -17.04 -1.06
CA ALA A 595 -26.68 -16.16 -2.03
C ALA A 595 -25.94 -16.98 -3.10
N ALA A 596 -25.25 -18.04 -2.71
CA ALA A 596 -24.55 -18.93 -3.63
C ALA A 596 -25.51 -19.68 -4.58
N ARG A 597 -26.63 -20.19 -4.07
CA ARG A 597 -27.67 -20.83 -4.90
C ARG A 597 -28.30 -19.86 -5.88
N GLU A 598 -28.67 -18.67 -5.40
CA GLU A 598 -29.33 -17.63 -6.21
C GLU A 598 -28.40 -17.13 -7.33
N LYS A 599 -27.13 -16.87 -7.01
CA LYS A 599 -26.15 -16.30 -7.93
C LYS A 599 -25.32 -17.35 -8.68
N GLY A 600 -25.62 -18.63 -8.47
CA GLY A 600 -24.95 -19.77 -9.09
C GLY A 600 -23.47 -19.90 -8.72
N TRP A 601 -23.05 -19.47 -7.52
CA TRP A 601 -21.69 -19.69 -7.03
C TRP A 601 -21.47 -21.17 -6.66
N PRO A 602 -20.31 -21.78 -6.94
CA PRO A 602 -20.07 -23.17 -6.60
C PRO A 602 -20.18 -23.41 -5.09
N LEU A 603 -21.03 -24.34 -4.67
CA LEU A 603 -21.16 -24.69 -3.25
C LEU A 603 -20.02 -25.57 -2.77
N GLU A 604 -19.43 -26.38 -3.64
CA GLU A 604 -18.28 -27.23 -3.30
C GLU A 604 -17.05 -26.37 -3.00
N VAL A 605 -16.51 -26.50 -1.79
CA VAL A 605 -15.27 -25.85 -1.39
C VAL A 605 -14.10 -26.71 -1.86
N LYS A 606 -13.34 -26.24 -2.85
CA LYS A 606 -12.16 -26.96 -3.36
C LYS A 606 -10.96 -26.85 -2.43
N ALA A 607 -10.75 -25.65 -1.87
CA ALA A 607 -9.65 -25.38 -0.94
C ALA A 607 -10.08 -24.49 0.23
N GLY A 608 -9.63 -24.85 1.42
CA GLY A 608 -9.63 -24.04 2.64
C GLY A 608 -8.21 -23.60 2.98
N LEU A 609 -7.97 -22.30 3.08
CA LEU A 609 -6.63 -21.76 3.36
C LEU A 609 -6.66 -20.91 4.64
N ILE A 610 -5.96 -21.35 5.68
CA ILE A 610 -5.83 -20.59 6.94
C ILE A 610 -4.42 -20.00 7.10
N GLY A 611 -4.31 -18.92 7.87
CA GLY A 611 -3.05 -18.25 8.14
C GLY A 611 -2.90 -16.91 7.41
N SER A 612 -1.70 -16.68 6.85
CA SER A 612 -1.25 -15.38 6.32
C SER A 612 -1.15 -14.31 7.42
N CYS A 613 -0.81 -13.06 7.09
CA CYS A 613 -0.64 -11.99 8.07
C CYS A 613 -1.90 -11.63 8.85
N THR A 614 -3.10 -11.96 8.35
CA THR A 614 -4.35 -11.54 8.98
C THR A 614 -4.79 -12.44 10.13
N ASN A 615 -4.63 -13.77 10.00
CA ASN A 615 -5.18 -14.76 10.95
C ASN A 615 -4.23 -15.96 11.11
N SER A 616 -3.02 -15.71 11.59
CA SER A 616 -2.01 -16.76 11.82
C SER A 616 -1.39 -16.73 13.22
N SER A 617 -2.05 -16.10 14.19
CA SER A 617 -1.60 -16.08 15.57
C SER A 617 -1.69 -17.46 16.23
N TYR A 618 -1.09 -17.58 17.42
CA TYR A 618 -1.22 -18.79 18.25
C TYR A 618 -2.70 -19.08 18.59
N GLU A 619 -3.47 -18.03 18.91
CA GLU A 619 -4.92 -18.12 19.17
C GLU A 619 -5.68 -18.67 17.95
N ASP A 620 -5.44 -18.10 16.76
CA ASP A 620 -6.09 -18.53 15.50
C ASP A 620 -5.85 -20.02 15.24
N MET A 621 -4.58 -20.45 15.34
CA MET A 621 -4.18 -21.84 15.09
C MET A 621 -4.74 -22.80 16.14
N GLY A 622 -4.80 -22.36 17.40
CA GLY A 622 -5.40 -23.12 18.50
C GLY A 622 -6.90 -23.35 18.30
N ARG A 623 -7.65 -22.32 17.86
CA ARG A 623 -9.09 -22.41 17.59
C ARG A 623 -9.39 -23.38 16.45
N CYS A 624 -8.56 -23.38 15.41
CA CYS A 624 -8.64 -24.39 14.35
C CYS A 624 -8.37 -25.80 14.87
N ALA A 625 -7.34 -25.96 15.71
CA ALA A 625 -6.97 -27.25 16.27
C ALA A 625 -8.06 -27.83 17.20
N SER A 626 -8.84 -27.01 17.91
CA SER A 626 -9.95 -27.51 18.73
C SER A 626 -11.04 -28.17 17.89
N ILE A 627 -11.41 -27.54 16.76
CA ILE A 627 -12.38 -28.07 15.78
C ILE A 627 -11.86 -29.38 15.19
N VAL A 628 -10.61 -29.38 14.75
CA VAL A 628 -9.97 -30.54 14.13
C VAL A 628 -9.91 -31.73 15.10
N LYS A 629 -9.54 -31.50 16.37
CA LYS A 629 -9.53 -32.56 17.40
C LYS A 629 -10.90 -33.19 17.59
N GLU A 630 -11.96 -32.39 17.60
CA GLU A 630 -13.34 -32.89 17.72
C GLU A 630 -13.78 -33.67 16.49
N ALA A 631 -13.46 -33.20 15.29
CA ALA A 631 -13.75 -33.89 14.04
C ALA A 631 -13.02 -35.24 13.94
N MET A 632 -11.74 -35.29 14.32
CA MET A 632 -10.94 -36.53 14.28
C MET A 632 -11.40 -37.57 15.31
N LYS A 633 -11.95 -37.17 16.45
CA LYS A 633 -12.60 -38.11 17.40
C LYS A 633 -13.77 -38.87 16.77
N HIS A 634 -14.43 -38.26 15.77
CA HIS A 634 -15.50 -38.87 14.98
C HIS A 634 -14.99 -39.45 13.65
N GLY A 635 -13.67 -39.64 13.51
CA GLY A 635 -13.04 -40.25 12.34
C GLY A 635 -13.08 -39.40 11.06
N LEU A 636 -13.32 -38.10 11.18
CA LEU A 636 -13.36 -37.19 10.03
C LEU A 636 -12.02 -36.49 9.78
N LYS A 637 -11.80 -36.15 8.51
CA LYS A 637 -10.66 -35.39 7.99
C LYS A 637 -11.16 -34.30 7.04
N ALA A 638 -10.26 -33.40 6.61
CA ALA A 638 -10.58 -32.40 5.61
C ALA A 638 -11.12 -33.06 4.34
N LYS A 639 -12.27 -32.57 3.84
CA LYS A 639 -12.82 -32.97 2.53
C LYS A 639 -12.24 -32.12 1.40
N SER A 640 -11.94 -30.86 1.70
CA SER A 640 -11.28 -29.92 0.80
C SER A 640 -9.76 -29.97 0.98
N LEU A 641 -9.01 -29.50 -0.03
CA LEU A 641 -7.59 -29.21 0.13
C LEU A 641 -7.42 -28.20 1.27
N PHE A 642 -6.53 -28.48 2.22
CA PHE A 642 -6.37 -27.64 3.41
C PHE A 642 -4.93 -27.18 3.58
N HIS A 643 -4.71 -25.86 3.60
CA HIS A 643 -3.39 -25.26 3.70
C HIS A 643 -3.30 -24.34 4.92
N ILE A 644 -2.15 -24.41 5.61
CA ILE A 644 -1.89 -23.66 6.83
C ILE A 644 -0.61 -22.86 6.64
N THR A 645 -0.68 -21.54 6.77
CA THR A 645 0.47 -20.63 6.70
C THR A 645 0.73 -20.00 8.06
N PRO A 646 1.77 -20.42 8.80
CA PRO A 646 2.20 -19.72 10.01
C PRO A 646 2.68 -18.29 9.66
N GLY A 647 2.42 -17.33 10.53
CA GLY A 647 2.79 -15.94 10.29
C GLY A 647 4.29 -15.68 10.48
N SER A 648 4.96 -16.46 11.32
CA SER A 648 6.39 -16.34 11.59
C SER A 648 7.02 -17.68 11.99
N GLU A 649 8.34 -17.73 11.98
CA GLU A 649 9.11 -18.86 12.50
C GLU A 649 8.86 -19.08 13.99
N GLN A 650 8.70 -18.00 14.78
CA GLN A 650 8.32 -18.08 16.18
C GLN A 650 6.95 -18.77 16.35
N ILE A 651 5.95 -18.38 15.56
CA ILE A 651 4.63 -19.03 15.58
C ILE A 651 4.77 -20.49 15.16
N ARG A 652 5.44 -20.77 14.03
CA ARG A 652 5.63 -22.13 13.51
C ARG A 652 6.27 -23.05 14.56
N ALA A 653 7.38 -22.62 15.16
CA ALA A 653 8.07 -23.37 16.19
C ALA A 653 7.17 -23.61 17.42
N THR A 654 6.46 -22.58 17.87
CA THR A 654 5.56 -22.65 19.02
C THR A 654 4.40 -23.63 18.79
N ILE A 655 3.71 -23.54 17.65
CA ILE A 655 2.59 -24.45 17.33
C ILE A 655 3.05 -25.87 17.01
N GLU A 656 4.30 -26.07 16.58
CA GLU A 656 4.91 -27.38 16.43
C GLU A 656 5.15 -28.02 17.81
N ARG A 657 5.80 -27.27 18.71
CA ARG A 657 6.09 -27.68 20.09
C ARG A 657 4.82 -28.02 20.89
N ASP A 658 3.72 -27.31 20.61
CA ASP A 658 2.43 -27.46 21.29
C ASP A 658 1.47 -28.44 20.57
N ASP A 659 1.97 -29.24 19.62
CA ASP A 659 1.23 -30.27 18.85
C ASP A 659 0.02 -29.74 18.03
N ILE A 660 -0.12 -28.42 17.89
CA ILE A 660 -1.14 -27.78 17.07
C ILE A 660 -0.88 -28.07 15.58
N ALA A 661 0.35 -27.86 15.10
CA ALA A 661 0.71 -28.15 13.71
C ALA A 661 0.54 -29.64 13.38
N LYS A 662 0.93 -30.53 14.30
CA LYS A 662 0.71 -31.98 14.16
C LYS A 662 -0.77 -32.32 14.00
N THR A 663 -1.62 -31.76 14.86
CA THR A 663 -3.07 -31.91 14.80
C THR A 663 -3.61 -31.49 13.42
N LEU A 664 -3.19 -30.33 12.91
CA LEU A 664 -3.62 -29.81 11.61
C LEU A 664 -3.12 -30.66 10.43
N ARG A 665 -1.93 -31.30 10.55
CA ARG A 665 -1.45 -32.25 9.53
C ARG A 665 -2.21 -33.56 9.54
N GLU A 666 -2.51 -34.12 10.71
CA GLU A 666 -3.26 -35.38 10.84
C GLU A 666 -4.67 -35.29 10.24
N PHE A 667 -5.25 -34.08 10.29
CA PHE A 667 -6.50 -33.70 9.63
C PHE A 667 -6.47 -33.77 8.11
N GLY A 668 -5.28 -33.78 7.49
CA GLY A 668 -5.09 -33.66 6.05
C GLY A 668 -4.57 -32.30 5.60
N GLY A 669 -4.16 -31.44 6.54
CA GLY A 669 -3.59 -30.13 6.24
C GLY A 669 -2.13 -30.19 5.80
N THR A 670 -1.76 -29.26 4.93
CA THR A 670 -0.35 -29.01 4.56
C THR A 670 0.11 -27.70 5.18
N VAL A 671 1.18 -27.78 5.98
CA VAL A 671 1.82 -26.58 6.55
C VAL A 671 2.78 -26.01 5.51
N LEU A 672 2.46 -24.81 5.03
CA LEU A 672 3.23 -24.05 4.07
C LEU A 672 4.38 -23.30 4.78
N ALA A 673 5.26 -22.69 3.99
CA ALA A 673 6.33 -21.85 4.53
C ALA A 673 5.75 -20.60 5.21
N ASN A 674 6.51 -20.01 6.14
CA ASN A 674 6.15 -18.78 6.85
C ASN A 674 6.27 -17.56 5.91
N ALA A 675 5.35 -17.45 4.95
CA ALA A 675 5.42 -16.53 3.83
C ALA A 675 4.02 -16.20 3.30
N CYS A 676 3.87 -15.14 2.50
CA CYS A 676 2.58 -14.71 1.97
C CYS A 676 1.90 -15.79 1.10
N GLY A 677 2.67 -16.48 0.25
CA GLY A 677 2.21 -17.60 -0.56
C GLY A 677 0.88 -17.35 -1.30
N PRO A 678 -0.16 -18.19 -1.12
CA PRO A 678 -1.45 -18.05 -1.82
C PRO A 678 -2.18 -16.71 -1.59
N CYS A 679 -1.85 -15.95 -0.54
CA CYS A 679 -2.50 -14.66 -0.26
C CYS A 679 -2.24 -13.61 -1.37
N ILE A 680 -1.09 -13.71 -2.05
CA ILE A 680 -0.69 -12.80 -3.13
C ILE A 680 -0.66 -13.45 -4.52
N GLY A 681 -1.10 -14.70 -4.63
CA GLY A 681 -1.03 -15.45 -5.89
C GLY A 681 0.25 -16.26 -6.07
N GLN A 682 1.13 -16.31 -5.07
CA GLN A 682 2.32 -17.17 -5.06
C GLN A 682 1.93 -18.60 -4.69
N TRP A 683 1.10 -19.21 -5.54
CA TRP A 683 0.60 -20.56 -5.37
C TRP A 683 0.57 -21.28 -6.70
N ASP A 684 1.34 -22.38 -6.78
CA ASP A 684 1.26 -23.31 -7.90
C ASP A 684 0.10 -24.29 -7.67
N ARG A 685 -1.11 -23.82 -8.00
CA ARG A 685 -2.36 -24.54 -7.78
C ARG A 685 -2.59 -25.60 -8.86
N GLN A 686 -2.81 -26.86 -8.45
CA GLN A 686 -2.91 -28.01 -9.36
C GLN A 686 -4.27 -28.75 -9.32
N ASP A 687 -5.16 -28.45 -8.38
CA ASP A 687 -6.44 -29.16 -8.19
C ASP A 687 -7.54 -28.78 -9.20
N VAL A 688 -7.38 -27.65 -9.91
CA VAL A 688 -8.38 -27.08 -10.83
C VAL A 688 -7.74 -26.59 -12.12
N LYS A 689 -8.48 -26.67 -13.23
CA LYS A 689 -7.99 -26.14 -14.51
C LYS A 689 -8.19 -24.62 -14.58
N LYS A 690 -7.31 -23.93 -15.31
CA LYS A 690 -7.49 -22.49 -15.58
C LYS A 690 -8.84 -22.24 -16.27
N GLY A 691 -9.60 -21.27 -15.78
CA GLY A 691 -10.95 -20.95 -16.26
C GLY A 691 -12.06 -21.80 -15.65
N GLU A 692 -11.73 -22.82 -14.84
CA GLU A 692 -12.72 -23.63 -14.13
C GLU A 692 -13.38 -22.81 -13.01
N LYS A 693 -14.71 -22.82 -12.96
CA LYS A 693 -15.48 -22.18 -11.90
C LYS A 693 -15.40 -23.04 -10.63
N ASN A 694 -14.77 -22.52 -9.59
CA ASN A 694 -14.63 -23.20 -8.30
C ASN A 694 -14.76 -22.20 -7.14
N THR A 695 -14.90 -22.72 -5.92
CA THR A 695 -14.91 -21.93 -4.68
C THR A 695 -13.70 -22.27 -3.82
N ILE A 696 -13.08 -21.23 -3.26
CA ILE A 696 -12.11 -21.33 -2.18
C ILE A 696 -12.55 -20.46 -1.00
N VAL A 697 -12.24 -20.90 0.21
CA VAL A 697 -12.52 -20.15 1.43
C VAL A 697 -11.20 -19.93 2.16
N THR A 698 -10.93 -18.68 2.54
CA THR A 698 -9.62 -18.29 3.10
C THR A 698 -9.79 -17.45 4.35
N SER A 699 -8.81 -17.51 5.26
CA SER A 699 -8.74 -16.61 6.41
C SER A 699 -7.95 -15.33 6.11
N TYR A 700 -7.76 -15.01 4.83
CA TYR A 700 -7.02 -13.84 4.38
C TYR A 700 -7.90 -12.58 4.40
N ASN A 701 -7.50 -11.53 3.69
CA ASN A 701 -8.18 -10.24 3.65
C ASN A 701 -8.74 -9.89 2.24
N ARG A 702 -8.03 -10.24 1.16
CA ARG A 702 -8.42 -9.93 -0.22
C ARG A 702 -8.88 -11.14 -1.01
N ASN A 703 -9.94 -10.93 -1.78
CA ASN A 703 -10.55 -11.90 -2.68
C ASN A 703 -10.90 -11.31 -4.06
N PHE A 704 -10.13 -10.32 -4.53
CA PHE A 704 -10.29 -9.79 -5.89
C PHE A 704 -10.08 -10.88 -6.95
N ILE A 705 -10.71 -10.69 -8.11
CA ILE A 705 -10.68 -11.64 -9.23
C ILE A 705 -9.24 -12.09 -9.54
N GLY A 706 -9.00 -13.40 -9.48
CA GLY A 706 -7.69 -13.99 -9.79
C GLY A 706 -6.57 -13.69 -8.79
N ARG A 707 -6.85 -13.12 -7.62
CA ARG A 707 -5.79 -12.78 -6.65
C ARG A 707 -4.99 -14.00 -6.16
N ASN A 708 -5.65 -15.12 -5.85
CA ASN A 708 -5.01 -16.22 -5.13
C ASN A 708 -4.32 -17.27 -6.03
N ASP A 709 -4.81 -17.44 -7.26
CA ASP A 709 -4.35 -18.48 -8.21
C ASP A 709 -4.35 -17.99 -9.67
N ALA A 710 -4.50 -16.68 -9.88
CA ALA A 710 -4.66 -16.04 -11.18
C ALA A 710 -5.87 -16.55 -12.00
N ASN A 711 -6.76 -17.39 -11.46
CA ASN A 711 -7.93 -17.92 -12.16
C ASN A 711 -9.12 -16.96 -12.01
N PRO A 712 -9.58 -16.27 -13.07
CA PRO A 712 -10.69 -15.32 -12.95
C PRO A 712 -12.02 -15.96 -12.54
N ALA A 713 -12.17 -17.26 -12.74
CA ALA A 713 -13.39 -18.01 -12.42
C ALA A 713 -13.44 -18.51 -10.97
N THR A 714 -12.37 -18.38 -10.20
CA THR A 714 -12.31 -18.77 -8.80
C THR A 714 -13.06 -17.77 -7.92
N HIS A 715 -14.06 -18.27 -7.19
CA HIS A 715 -14.88 -17.53 -6.24
C HIS A 715 -14.21 -17.62 -4.87
N ALA A 716 -13.54 -16.56 -4.45
CA ALA A 716 -12.79 -16.54 -3.21
C ALA A 716 -13.62 -15.87 -2.11
N PHE A 717 -13.81 -16.57 -1.01
CA PHE A 717 -14.47 -16.02 0.17
C PHE A 717 -13.46 -15.84 1.30
N VAL A 718 -13.58 -14.74 2.06
CA VAL A 718 -12.75 -14.44 3.22
C VAL A 718 -13.57 -14.51 4.50
N THR A 719 -13.08 -15.22 5.50
CA THR A 719 -13.75 -15.43 6.80
C THR A 719 -12.71 -15.66 7.92
N SER A 720 -13.14 -16.12 9.10
CA SER A 720 -12.27 -16.51 10.21
C SER A 720 -11.64 -17.89 9.98
N PRO A 721 -10.43 -18.16 10.52
CA PRO A 721 -9.74 -19.42 10.27
C PRO A 721 -10.51 -20.65 10.83
N GLU A 722 -11.27 -20.49 11.91
CA GLU A 722 -12.17 -21.52 12.42
C GLU A 722 -13.32 -21.86 11.44
N LEU A 723 -13.91 -20.86 10.78
CA LEU A 723 -14.94 -21.10 9.77
C LEU A 723 -14.37 -21.73 8.50
N VAL A 724 -13.16 -21.33 8.08
CA VAL A 724 -12.46 -22.01 6.97
C VAL A 724 -12.27 -23.49 7.29
N THR A 725 -11.82 -23.79 8.52
CA THR A 725 -11.60 -25.16 8.99
C THR A 725 -12.89 -25.97 8.98
N ALA A 726 -13.99 -25.39 9.49
CA ALA A 726 -15.31 -26.03 9.50
C ALA A 726 -15.86 -26.26 8.07
N MET A 727 -15.71 -25.30 7.15
CA MET A 727 -16.15 -25.44 5.76
C MET A 727 -15.28 -26.42 4.96
N ALA A 728 -13.98 -26.48 5.23
CA ALA A 728 -13.07 -27.48 4.64
C ALA A 728 -13.35 -28.91 5.14
N LEU A 729 -13.78 -29.04 6.41
CA LEU A 729 -14.29 -30.29 6.96
C LEU A 729 -15.59 -30.73 6.27
N ALA A 730 -16.53 -29.80 6.11
CA ALA A 730 -17.82 -30.11 5.50
C ALA A 730 -17.75 -30.29 3.98
N GLY A 731 -16.78 -29.64 3.32
CA GLY A 731 -16.58 -29.62 1.86
C GLY A 731 -17.54 -28.70 1.12
N ARG A 732 -18.27 -27.83 1.82
CA ARG A 732 -19.34 -27.02 1.24
C ARG A 732 -19.45 -25.63 1.90
N LEU A 733 -19.79 -24.63 1.08
CA LEU A 733 -19.85 -23.21 1.45
C LEU A 733 -21.04 -22.88 2.34
N ASP A 734 -22.14 -23.63 2.21
CA ASP A 734 -23.40 -23.39 2.92
C ASP A 734 -23.53 -24.17 4.24
N PHE A 735 -22.43 -24.72 4.75
CA PHE A 735 -22.36 -25.34 6.07
C PHE A 735 -22.30 -24.28 7.16
N ASP A 736 -23.25 -24.31 8.10
CA ASP A 736 -23.22 -23.49 9.32
C ASP A 736 -22.89 -24.36 10.53
N PRO A 737 -21.68 -24.28 11.11
CA PRO A 737 -21.29 -25.15 12.22
C PRO A 737 -22.10 -24.91 13.49
N ARG A 738 -22.82 -23.79 13.60
CA ARG A 738 -23.69 -23.49 14.76
C ARG A 738 -25.05 -24.15 14.67
N THR A 739 -25.44 -24.73 13.55
CA THR A 739 -26.77 -25.37 13.41
C THR A 739 -26.69 -26.75 12.78
N ASP A 740 -25.76 -26.97 11.87
CA ASP A 740 -25.71 -28.17 11.04
C ASP A 740 -24.95 -29.29 11.74
N SER A 741 -25.43 -30.52 11.57
CA SER A 741 -24.74 -31.74 12.03
C SER A 741 -23.82 -32.29 10.93
N LEU A 742 -22.78 -33.00 11.36
CA LEU A 742 -21.92 -33.84 10.54
C LEU A 742 -22.16 -35.32 10.90
N VAL A 743 -21.89 -36.22 9.95
CA VAL A 743 -21.97 -37.67 10.17
C VAL A 743 -20.55 -38.20 10.35
N GLY A 744 -20.26 -38.79 11.51
CA GLY A 744 -18.98 -39.43 11.81
C GLY A 744 -18.75 -40.70 10.99
N SER A 745 -17.53 -41.24 11.03
CA SER A 745 -17.20 -42.51 10.37
C SER A 745 -17.96 -43.70 10.94
N ASP A 746 -18.50 -43.56 12.15
CA ASP A 746 -19.37 -44.55 12.82
C ASP A 746 -20.85 -44.41 12.42
N GLY A 747 -21.19 -43.48 11.52
CA GLY A 747 -22.54 -43.21 11.05
C GLY A 747 -23.40 -42.37 12.01
N LYS A 748 -22.85 -41.91 13.14
CA LYS A 748 -23.61 -41.07 14.08
C LYS A 748 -23.53 -39.61 13.71
N GLU A 749 -24.64 -38.90 13.91
CA GLU A 749 -24.66 -37.45 13.81
C GLU A 749 -24.05 -36.80 15.05
N PHE A 750 -23.24 -35.78 14.82
CA PHE A 750 -22.73 -34.90 15.86
C PHE A 750 -22.68 -33.47 15.34
N LYS A 751 -22.59 -32.52 16.26
CA LYS A 751 -22.44 -31.10 15.95
C LYS A 751 -21.13 -30.61 16.54
N LEU A 752 -20.45 -29.71 15.84
CA LEU A 752 -19.22 -29.12 16.33
C LEU A 752 -19.50 -28.22 17.53
N SER A 753 -18.66 -28.32 18.54
CA SER A 753 -18.65 -27.43 19.69
C SER A 753 -18.05 -26.08 19.31
N ASP A 754 -18.28 -25.07 20.15
CA ASP A 754 -17.65 -23.76 19.95
C ASP A 754 -16.12 -23.87 20.00
N PRO A 755 -15.40 -23.25 19.04
CA PRO A 755 -13.94 -23.27 19.04
C PRO A 755 -13.37 -22.52 20.24
N PHE A 756 -12.28 -23.05 20.78
CA PHE A 756 -11.61 -22.46 21.93
C PHE A 756 -10.09 -22.61 21.81
N ALA A 757 -9.35 -21.63 22.34
CA ALA A 757 -7.90 -21.66 22.44
C ALA A 757 -7.43 -20.78 23.60
N ALA A 758 -6.21 -21.01 24.06
CA ALA A 758 -5.50 -20.00 24.83
C ALA A 758 -5.07 -18.87 23.87
N GLU A 759 -5.23 -17.62 24.30
CA GLU A 759 -4.81 -16.43 23.55
C GLU A 759 -3.30 -16.45 23.28
N LEU A 760 -2.52 -16.75 24.31
CA LEU A 760 -1.07 -16.81 24.30
C LEU A 760 -0.58 -18.20 24.70
N PRO A 761 0.61 -18.64 24.25
CA PRO A 761 1.16 -19.94 24.62
C PRO A 761 1.47 -19.98 26.12
N PRO A 762 0.88 -20.91 26.90
CA PRO A 762 1.11 -20.97 28.35
C PRO A 762 2.56 -21.24 28.76
N ARG A 763 3.36 -21.81 27.85
CA ARG A 763 4.80 -22.09 28.03
C ARG A 763 5.70 -20.98 27.46
N GLY A 764 5.14 -19.86 27.03
CA GLY A 764 5.83 -18.82 26.27
C GLY A 764 6.06 -19.23 24.81
N PHE A 765 6.54 -18.27 24.00
CA PHE A 765 6.88 -18.52 22.59
C PHE A 765 8.23 -19.22 22.45
N ASP A 766 8.30 -20.17 21.51
CA ASP A 766 9.56 -20.72 21.01
C ASP A 766 10.03 -19.83 19.85
N PRO A 767 11.21 -19.19 19.91
CA PRO A 767 11.67 -18.29 18.86
C PRO A 767 11.98 -19.02 17.54
N GLY A 768 12.16 -20.34 17.57
CA GLY A 768 12.53 -21.13 16.40
C GLY A 768 13.96 -20.86 15.92
N GLU A 769 14.18 -20.94 14.62
CA GLU A 769 15.49 -20.65 14.01
C GLU A 769 15.81 -19.14 14.01
N ASP A 770 17.07 -18.79 14.31
CA ASP A 770 17.53 -17.41 14.19
C ASP A 770 17.65 -17.01 12.71
N THR A 771 16.65 -16.25 12.27
CA THR A 771 16.46 -15.83 10.88
C THR A 771 16.81 -14.37 10.65
N TYR A 772 17.23 -13.63 11.69
CA TYR A 772 17.60 -12.22 11.57
C TYR A 772 19.08 -12.07 11.22
N GLN A 773 19.37 -11.05 10.43
CA GLN A 773 20.71 -10.56 10.16
C GLN A 773 20.75 -9.07 10.50
N ASP A 774 21.65 -8.71 11.41
CA ASP A 774 21.89 -7.31 11.78
C ASP A 774 22.39 -6.51 10.55
N GLY A 775 21.89 -5.27 10.42
CA GLY A 775 22.35 -4.30 9.42
C GLY A 775 23.76 -3.76 9.68
N GLY A 776 24.37 -4.10 10.83
CA GLY A 776 25.75 -3.83 11.18
C GLY A 776 25.99 -2.42 11.73
N ILE A 777 26.61 -2.35 12.92
CA ILE A 777 27.27 -1.14 13.40
C ILE A 777 28.72 -1.18 12.88
N ILE A 778 29.01 -0.58 11.72
CA ILE A 778 30.40 -0.16 11.47
C ILE A 778 30.49 1.23 12.11
N ASP A 779 31.31 1.35 13.16
CA ASP A 779 31.48 2.57 13.95
C ASP A 779 31.61 3.82 13.09
N ARG A 780 31.04 4.93 13.55
CA ARG A 780 31.13 6.28 12.94
C ARG A 780 32.53 6.89 13.02
N GLU A 781 33.57 6.09 13.22
CA GLU A 781 34.97 6.53 13.32
C GLU A 781 35.83 5.86 12.24
N VAL A 782 35.77 6.37 11.00
CA VAL A 782 36.93 6.45 10.08
C VAL A 782 36.82 7.72 9.25
#